data_AF-V5Z5E3-F1
#
_entry.id   AF-V5Z5E3-F1
#
_cell.length_a   1.000
_cell.length_b   1.000
_cell.length_c   1.000
_cell.angle_alpha   90.00
_cell.angle_beta   90.00
_cell.angle_gamma   90.00
#
_symmetry.space_group_name_H-M   'P 1'
#
loop_
_entity.id
_entity.type
_entity.pdbx_description
1 polymer ?
#
loop_
_entity_poly.entity_id
_entity_poly.type
_entity_poly.pdbx_seq_one_letter_code
_entity_poly.pdbx_strand_id
1 'polypeptide(L)'
;MKAVVFAYHDIGCTGIRALAEAGYEIAAIFTHADNAAENHFFASVARTAAELGVPVYAPEDANHPLWIERIREMNPDAIFSFHYRHMLNDDIINSANLGAFNLHASLLPKYRGRAPLNWVLVNGEQETGVTLHRMVKRADAGAIIAQKKVKIAEHDDALTLHRKVCAAAGELLAEALPGIQKGDFSEHPQDESQASYVGRRTPEDGRIDWHLPAQRIYNLVRAVTDPWPGAFSYVGTGKFIVWQAKVHHDRPAAKPGTILSVAPFVVACAEGALEIVTGQSDSGVYMQGSQLAQTLGLVAGGLLHNHPAAVAKRRTRVLILGVNGFIGNHLTERLLVDDNFEVFGLDIGSDAIGRFIGHERFHFVEGDISIHSEWIEYHIKKCDVVLPLVAIATPIEYTRNPLRVFELDFEENLKIIRDCVKYKKRIIFPSTSEVYGMCTDATFDEDSSNLVVGPINKQRWIYSVSKQLLDRVIWAYGDKEGLRFTLFRPFNWMGPRLDNLNAARIGSSRAITQLILNLVEGSPIKLIDGGRQKRCFTDIHDGIEALFLIIENKQQNCDGQIINIGNPENEASIKQLAEQLLESFERHPLRDRFPPFAGFREVESSSYYGKGYQDVEHRKPSIRNAKRLLNWQPKVVMDKTIDDTLDFFLQSVESGDAEA
;
A
#
# COMPACT_ATOMS: atom_id res chain seq x y z
N MET A 1 -34.36 9.54 -26.85
CA MET A 1 -33.54 9.81 -25.65
C MET A 1 -32.12 9.44 -25.97
N LYS A 2 -31.18 10.36 -25.78
CA LYS A 2 -29.77 10.18 -26.09
C LYS A 2 -29.01 9.66 -24.88
N ALA A 3 -28.19 8.65 -25.07
CA ALA A 3 -27.44 8.00 -23.99
C ALA A 3 -25.94 7.94 -24.26
N VAL A 4 -25.15 8.08 -23.21
CA VAL A 4 -23.74 7.70 -23.17
C VAL A 4 -23.60 6.48 -22.25
N VAL A 5 -22.90 5.46 -22.73
CA VAL A 5 -22.86 4.16 -22.06
C VAL A 5 -21.44 3.82 -21.64
N PHE A 6 -21.26 3.39 -20.40
CA PHE A 6 -20.03 2.85 -19.86
C PHE A 6 -20.24 1.35 -19.64
N ALA A 7 -19.57 0.52 -20.43
CA ALA A 7 -19.90 -0.91 -20.48
C ALA A 7 -18.68 -1.81 -20.61
N TYR A 8 -18.76 -3.00 -20.02
CA TYR A 8 -17.76 -4.06 -20.21
C TYR A 8 -18.39 -5.45 -20.06
N HIS A 9 -17.76 -6.46 -20.69
CA HIS A 9 -18.16 -7.87 -20.59
C HIS A 9 -19.58 -8.16 -21.13
N ASP A 10 -20.06 -9.38 -20.91
CA ASP A 10 -21.40 -9.83 -21.32
C ASP A 10 -22.54 -8.93 -20.80
N ILE A 11 -22.49 -8.48 -19.54
CA ILE A 11 -23.51 -7.57 -18.99
C ILE A 11 -23.50 -6.23 -19.73
N GLY A 12 -22.33 -5.72 -20.08
CA GLY A 12 -22.19 -4.55 -20.95
C GLY A 12 -22.86 -4.76 -22.31
N CYS A 13 -22.61 -5.91 -22.95
CA CYS A 13 -23.20 -6.25 -24.24
C CYS A 13 -24.74 -6.39 -24.16
N THR A 14 -25.24 -7.07 -23.12
CA THR A 14 -26.69 -7.20 -22.86
C THR A 14 -27.32 -5.83 -22.65
N GLY A 15 -26.70 -4.95 -21.85
CA GLY A 15 -27.22 -3.62 -21.58
C GLY A 15 -27.24 -2.71 -22.81
N ILE A 16 -26.19 -2.74 -23.63
CA ILE A 16 -26.13 -1.99 -24.89
C ILE A 16 -27.24 -2.44 -25.85
N ARG A 17 -27.45 -3.75 -26.02
CA ARG A 17 -28.51 -4.29 -26.89
C ARG A 17 -29.89 -3.91 -26.38
N ALA A 18 -30.14 -4.04 -25.07
CA ALA A 18 -31.41 -3.65 -24.47
C ALA A 18 -31.72 -2.16 -24.66
N LEU A 19 -30.71 -1.27 -24.54
CA LEU A 19 -30.87 0.15 -24.84
C LEU A 19 -31.23 0.40 -26.31
N ALA A 20 -30.52 -0.25 -27.24
CA ALA A 20 -30.78 -0.11 -28.66
C ALA A 20 -32.21 -0.60 -29.02
N GLU A 21 -32.63 -1.74 -28.49
CA GLU A 21 -33.97 -2.31 -28.68
C GLU A 21 -35.07 -1.43 -28.08
N ALA A 22 -34.81 -0.78 -26.95
CA ALA A 22 -35.70 0.22 -26.34
C ALA A 22 -35.73 1.56 -27.09
N GLY A 23 -34.99 1.71 -28.19
CA GLY A 23 -34.99 2.90 -29.04
C GLY A 23 -34.20 4.09 -28.47
N TYR A 24 -33.18 3.83 -27.64
CA TYR A 24 -32.23 4.87 -27.23
C TYR A 24 -31.25 5.20 -28.37
N GLU A 25 -30.94 6.49 -28.52
CA GLU A 25 -29.84 6.93 -29.38
C GLU A 25 -28.53 6.85 -28.58
N ILE A 26 -27.73 5.81 -28.82
CA ILE A 26 -26.45 5.65 -28.12
C ILE A 26 -25.39 6.51 -28.82
N ALA A 27 -25.01 7.62 -28.19
CA ALA A 27 -24.07 8.58 -28.76
C ALA A 27 -22.62 8.08 -28.76
N ALA A 28 -22.23 7.38 -27.69
CA ALA A 28 -20.92 6.79 -27.52
C ALA A 28 -20.93 5.69 -26.46
N ILE A 29 -20.01 4.74 -26.63
CA ILE A 29 -19.73 3.67 -25.67
C ILE A 29 -18.29 3.82 -25.15
N PHE A 30 -18.12 3.80 -23.84
CA PHE A 30 -16.83 3.76 -23.16
C PHE A 30 -16.60 2.37 -22.57
N THR A 31 -15.44 1.79 -22.84
CA THR A 31 -15.09 0.42 -22.45
C THR A 31 -13.62 0.31 -22.01
N HIS A 32 -13.09 -0.90 -21.87
CA HIS A 32 -11.70 -1.17 -21.49
C HIS A 32 -11.00 -2.00 -22.57
N ALA A 33 -9.68 -1.90 -22.66
CA ALA A 33 -8.89 -2.89 -23.36
C ALA A 33 -8.88 -4.23 -22.58
N ASP A 34 -8.88 -5.34 -23.31
CA ASP A 34 -8.85 -6.67 -22.68
C ASP A 34 -7.50 -6.92 -21.99
N ASN A 35 -7.54 -7.49 -20.79
CA ASN A 35 -6.34 -7.77 -20.00
C ASN A 35 -5.83 -9.19 -20.30
N ALA A 36 -4.60 -9.31 -20.80
CA ALA A 36 -3.97 -10.59 -21.12
C ALA A 36 -3.84 -11.57 -19.93
N ALA A 37 -3.93 -11.07 -18.68
CA ALA A 37 -3.92 -11.89 -17.48
C ALA A 37 -5.30 -12.47 -17.11
N GLU A 38 -6.37 -12.08 -17.82
CA GLU A 38 -7.72 -12.61 -17.63
C GLU A 38 -8.09 -13.59 -18.74
N ASN A 39 -8.83 -14.65 -18.39
CA ASN A 39 -9.32 -15.58 -19.40
C ASN A 39 -10.38 -14.89 -20.26
N HIS A 40 -10.15 -14.84 -21.58
CA HIS A 40 -11.06 -14.23 -22.54
C HIS A 40 -12.22 -15.17 -22.88
N PHE A 41 -13.25 -15.21 -22.03
CA PHE A 41 -14.47 -16.00 -22.25
C PHE A 41 -15.70 -15.17 -22.60
N PHE A 42 -15.61 -13.85 -22.47
CA PHE A 42 -16.75 -12.93 -22.51
C PHE A 42 -16.89 -12.21 -23.85
N ALA A 43 -18.11 -11.75 -24.13
CA ALA A 43 -18.39 -10.94 -25.30
C ALA A 43 -17.71 -9.57 -25.22
N SER A 44 -17.20 -9.12 -26.37
CA SER A 44 -16.55 -7.81 -26.51
C SER A 44 -17.59 -6.71 -26.69
N VAL A 45 -17.58 -5.74 -25.77
CA VAL A 45 -18.37 -4.51 -25.89
C VAL A 45 -17.94 -3.70 -27.11
N ALA A 46 -16.64 -3.61 -27.39
CA ALA A 46 -16.12 -2.91 -28.55
C ALA A 46 -16.63 -3.52 -29.86
N ARG A 47 -16.68 -4.85 -29.95
CA ARG A 47 -17.27 -5.55 -31.11
C ARG A 47 -18.76 -5.24 -31.24
N THR A 48 -19.52 -5.35 -30.14
CA THR A 48 -20.96 -5.05 -30.12
C THR A 48 -21.24 -3.60 -30.55
N ALA A 49 -20.43 -2.64 -30.08
CA ALA A 49 -20.53 -1.25 -30.49
C ALA A 49 -20.29 -1.07 -32.00
N ALA A 50 -19.26 -1.71 -32.55
CA ALA A 50 -18.94 -1.66 -33.97
C ALA A 50 -20.04 -2.27 -34.84
N GLU A 51 -20.63 -3.41 -34.42
CA GLU A 51 -21.75 -4.07 -35.10
C GLU A 51 -23.01 -3.18 -35.13
N LEU A 52 -23.23 -2.39 -34.08
CA LEU A 52 -24.33 -1.42 -33.99
C LEU A 52 -24.01 -0.06 -34.65
N GLY A 53 -22.79 0.13 -35.16
CA GLY A 53 -22.35 1.39 -35.75
C GLY A 53 -22.19 2.54 -34.75
N VAL A 54 -21.95 2.24 -33.47
CA VAL A 54 -21.82 3.22 -32.38
C VAL A 54 -20.34 3.53 -32.11
N PRO A 55 -19.93 4.80 -31.98
CA PRO A 55 -18.56 5.16 -31.60
C PRO A 55 -18.16 4.53 -30.25
N VAL A 56 -16.98 3.93 -30.20
CA VAL A 56 -16.44 3.29 -28.99
C VAL A 56 -15.06 3.82 -28.61
N TYR A 57 -14.84 4.05 -27.32
CA TYR A 57 -13.61 4.56 -26.75
C TYR A 57 -13.16 3.71 -25.56
N ALA A 58 -11.85 3.57 -25.36
CA ALA A 58 -11.27 2.86 -24.22
C ALA A 58 -10.10 3.66 -23.59
N PRO A 59 -10.37 4.85 -23.03
CA PRO A 59 -9.32 5.61 -22.36
C PRO A 59 -8.89 4.95 -21.05
N GLU A 60 -7.63 5.13 -20.67
CA GLU A 60 -7.15 4.68 -19.35
C GLU A 60 -7.94 5.35 -18.21
N ASP A 61 -8.23 6.64 -18.36
CA ASP A 61 -9.09 7.40 -17.44
C ASP A 61 -10.17 8.19 -18.20
N ALA A 62 -11.43 7.77 -18.02
CA ALA A 62 -12.58 8.48 -18.56
C ALA A 62 -12.84 9.82 -17.84
N ASN A 63 -12.31 10.00 -16.62
CA ASN A 63 -12.45 11.23 -15.84
C ASN A 63 -11.44 12.32 -16.25
N HIS A 64 -10.62 12.06 -17.27
CA HIS A 64 -9.72 13.10 -17.80
C HIS A 64 -10.54 14.28 -18.35
N PRO A 65 -10.13 15.55 -18.13
CA PRO A 65 -10.91 16.73 -18.54
C PRO A 65 -11.38 16.74 -19.99
N LEU A 66 -10.53 16.29 -20.93
CA LEU A 66 -10.89 16.15 -22.35
C LEU A 66 -12.08 15.20 -22.60
N TRP A 67 -12.18 14.11 -21.85
CA TRP A 67 -13.30 13.16 -22.01
C TRP A 67 -14.57 13.69 -21.37
N ILE A 68 -14.46 14.35 -20.21
CA ILE A 68 -15.57 15.05 -19.57
C ILE A 68 -16.18 16.09 -20.53
N GLU A 69 -15.34 16.91 -21.16
CA GLU A 69 -15.78 17.91 -22.14
C GLU A 69 -16.50 17.26 -23.34
N ARG A 70 -15.89 16.24 -23.95
CA ARG A 70 -16.52 15.49 -25.05
C ARG A 70 -17.85 14.85 -24.67
N ILE A 71 -17.96 14.28 -23.47
CA ILE A 71 -19.21 13.69 -22.98
C ILE A 71 -20.28 14.78 -22.79
N ARG A 72 -19.91 15.96 -22.27
CA ARG A 72 -20.82 17.10 -22.15
C ARG A 72 -21.30 17.59 -23.52
N GLU A 73 -20.40 17.68 -24.51
CA GLU A 73 -20.75 18.05 -25.89
C GLU A 73 -21.71 17.05 -26.55
N MET A 74 -21.64 15.76 -26.17
CA MET A 74 -22.62 14.76 -26.63
C MET A 74 -24.03 15.05 -26.13
N ASN A 75 -24.19 15.86 -25.06
CA ASN A 75 -25.46 16.25 -24.45
C ASN A 75 -26.37 15.03 -24.16
N PRO A 76 -25.92 14.07 -23.34
CA PRO A 76 -26.72 12.89 -23.01
C PRO A 76 -27.94 13.26 -22.15
N ASP A 77 -29.09 12.65 -22.45
CA ASP A 77 -30.25 12.72 -21.56
C ASP A 77 -30.04 11.79 -20.35
N ALA A 78 -29.41 10.64 -20.55
CA ALA A 78 -29.12 9.65 -19.51
C ALA A 78 -27.73 9.03 -19.69
N ILE A 79 -27.09 8.67 -18.58
CA ILE A 79 -25.88 7.84 -18.56
C ILE A 79 -26.21 6.46 -18.03
N PHE A 80 -25.65 5.43 -18.66
CA PHE A 80 -25.77 4.05 -18.19
C PHE A 80 -24.40 3.43 -17.93
N SER A 81 -24.24 2.81 -16.76
CA SER A 81 -23.09 1.99 -16.40
C SER A 81 -23.50 0.52 -16.31
N PHE A 82 -22.88 -0.32 -17.13
CA PHE A 82 -23.12 -1.75 -17.20
C PHE A 82 -21.79 -2.48 -17.00
N HIS A 83 -21.47 -2.84 -15.75
CA HIS A 83 -20.22 -3.54 -15.41
C HIS A 83 -18.92 -2.78 -15.78
N TYR A 84 -18.97 -1.46 -15.87
CA TYR A 84 -17.77 -0.65 -16.08
C TYR A 84 -16.84 -0.72 -14.85
N ARG A 85 -15.54 -0.88 -15.09
CA ARG A 85 -14.56 -1.22 -14.03
C ARG A 85 -13.99 -0.01 -13.29
N HIS A 86 -13.94 1.16 -13.93
CA HIS A 86 -13.38 2.37 -13.35
C HIS A 86 -14.48 3.24 -12.74
N MET A 87 -14.16 3.93 -11.64
CA MET A 87 -15.09 4.85 -11.00
C MET A 87 -15.32 6.06 -11.92
N LEU A 88 -16.57 6.48 -12.07
CA LEU A 88 -16.93 7.72 -12.74
C LEU A 88 -17.12 8.81 -11.71
N ASN A 89 -16.55 9.99 -11.96
CA ASN A 89 -16.65 11.13 -11.07
C ASN A 89 -17.99 11.88 -11.25
N ASP A 90 -18.24 12.82 -10.33
CA ASP A 90 -19.47 13.62 -10.32
C ASP A 90 -19.61 14.49 -11.59
N ASP A 91 -18.52 14.88 -12.25
CA ASP A 91 -18.56 15.66 -13.48
C ASP A 91 -19.20 14.90 -14.66
N ILE A 92 -18.94 13.58 -14.74
CA ILE A 92 -19.59 12.70 -15.71
C ILE A 92 -21.01 12.36 -15.24
N ILE A 93 -21.17 11.95 -13.98
CA ILE A 93 -22.48 11.53 -13.44
C ILE A 93 -23.54 12.64 -13.59
N ASN A 94 -23.14 13.89 -13.40
CA ASN A 94 -24.02 15.06 -13.48
C ASN A 94 -24.12 15.66 -14.90
N SER A 95 -23.46 15.08 -15.91
CA SER A 95 -23.54 15.61 -17.28
C SER A 95 -24.82 15.19 -18.02
N ALA A 96 -25.67 14.35 -17.41
CA ALA A 96 -26.91 13.87 -17.99
C ALA A 96 -28.14 14.43 -17.26
N ASN A 97 -29.12 14.92 -18.04
CA ASN A 97 -30.29 15.62 -17.50
C ASN A 97 -31.19 14.76 -16.60
N LEU A 98 -31.40 13.49 -16.95
CA LEU A 98 -32.14 12.52 -16.13
C LEU A 98 -31.23 11.82 -15.09
N GLY A 99 -29.93 12.06 -15.17
CA GLY A 99 -28.87 11.48 -14.35
C GLY A 99 -28.30 10.18 -14.90
N ALA A 100 -27.55 9.49 -14.05
CA ALA A 100 -26.82 8.28 -14.38
C ALA A 100 -27.36 7.06 -13.61
N PHE A 101 -27.43 5.92 -14.29
CA PHE A 101 -27.94 4.66 -13.77
C PHE A 101 -26.88 3.55 -13.88
N ASN A 102 -26.78 2.69 -12.89
CA ASN A 102 -25.86 1.56 -12.89
C ASN A 102 -26.62 0.24 -12.72
N LEU A 103 -26.24 -0.77 -13.49
CA LEU A 103 -26.73 -2.14 -13.35
C LEU A 103 -25.72 -2.96 -12.54
N HIS A 104 -26.14 -3.38 -11.36
CA HIS A 104 -25.32 -4.14 -10.43
C HIS A 104 -25.83 -5.58 -10.26
N ALA A 105 -24.93 -6.54 -10.28
CA ALA A 105 -25.23 -7.98 -10.24
C ALA A 105 -25.43 -8.53 -8.80
N SER A 106 -26.25 -7.84 -8.00
CA SER A 106 -26.73 -8.35 -6.72
C SER A 106 -28.13 -7.82 -6.37
N LEU A 107 -28.70 -8.35 -5.28
CA LEU A 107 -29.89 -7.78 -4.63
C LEU A 107 -29.49 -6.66 -3.66
N LEU A 108 -29.27 -5.46 -4.20
CA LEU A 108 -28.98 -4.29 -3.38
C LEU A 108 -30.09 -4.07 -2.32
N PRO A 109 -29.72 -3.67 -1.09
CA PRO A 109 -28.40 -3.17 -0.66
C PRO A 109 -27.35 -4.23 -0.30
N LYS A 110 -27.66 -5.53 -0.42
CA LYS A 110 -26.68 -6.60 -0.14
C LYS A 110 -25.66 -6.74 -1.26
N TYR A 111 -24.42 -7.07 -0.91
CA TYR A 111 -23.32 -7.31 -1.84
C TYR A 111 -23.00 -6.11 -2.76
N ARG A 112 -23.00 -4.90 -2.22
CA ARG A 112 -22.37 -3.72 -2.86
C ARG A 112 -20.87 -3.99 -3.08
N GLY A 113 -20.24 -3.27 -4.00
CA GLY A 113 -18.80 -3.39 -4.27
C GLY A 113 -18.49 -4.32 -5.43
N ARG A 114 -17.44 -5.15 -5.30
CA ARG A 114 -16.83 -5.83 -6.46
C ARG A 114 -16.97 -7.35 -6.39
N ALA A 115 -17.07 -7.98 -7.57
CA ALA A 115 -17.22 -9.43 -7.75
C ALA A 115 -18.41 -10.07 -6.98
N PRO A 116 -19.62 -9.44 -6.95
CA PRO A 116 -20.74 -9.95 -6.16
C PRO A 116 -21.15 -11.38 -6.56
N LEU A 117 -21.09 -11.70 -7.86
CA LEU A 117 -21.38 -13.03 -8.39
C LEU A 117 -20.57 -14.14 -7.72
N ASN A 118 -19.25 -13.95 -7.58
CA ASN A 118 -18.39 -14.93 -6.95
C ASN A 118 -18.67 -14.99 -5.44
N TRP A 119 -18.89 -13.83 -4.81
CA TRP A 119 -19.14 -13.75 -3.37
C TRP A 119 -20.43 -14.46 -2.92
N VAL A 120 -21.52 -14.32 -3.67
CA VAL A 120 -22.77 -15.04 -3.33
C VAL A 120 -22.59 -16.56 -3.40
N LEU A 121 -21.77 -17.06 -4.34
CA LEU A 121 -21.44 -18.48 -4.43
C LEU A 121 -20.54 -18.93 -3.27
N VAL A 122 -19.49 -18.17 -2.94
CA VAL A 122 -18.59 -18.43 -1.80
C VAL A 122 -19.36 -18.49 -0.49
N ASN A 123 -20.30 -17.56 -0.28
CA ASN A 123 -21.09 -17.48 0.94
C ASN A 123 -22.24 -18.50 0.98
N GLY A 124 -22.48 -19.25 -0.10
CA GLY A 124 -23.51 -20.29 -0.14
C GLY A 124 -24.93 -19.76 -0.23
N GLU A 125 -25.11 -18.55 -0.78
CA GLU A 125 -26.42 -17.94 -0.95
C GLU A 125 -27.32 -18.81 -1.84
N GLN A 126 -28.62 -18.75 -1.57
CA GLN A 126 -29.65 -19.48 -2.32
C GLN A 126 -30.34 -18.58 -3.36
N GLU A 127 -30.19 -17.26 -3.22
CA GLU A 127 -30.68 -16.27 -4.17
C GLU A 127 -29.69 -15.12 -4.33
N THR A 128 -29.68 -14.55 -5.52
CA THR A 128 -29.04 -13.28 -5.85
C THR A 128 -29.97 -12.52 -6.78
N GLY A 129 -29.47 -11.55 -7.55
CA GLY A 129 -30.27 -10.83 -8.50
C GLY A 129 -29.48 -9.79 -9.26
N VAL A 130 -30.23 -8.95 -9.96
CA VAL A 130 -29.75 -7.77 -10.66
C VAL A 130 -30.52 -6.57 -10.18
N THR A 131 -29.85 -5.44 -10.01
CA THR A 131 -30.46 -4.18 -9.58
C THR A 131 -30.03 -3.06 -10.51
N LEU A 132 -30.99 -2.32 -11.06
CA LEU A 132 -30.76 -1.04 -11.71
C LEU A 132 -31.00 0.07 -10.67
N HIS A 133 -29.99 0.89 -10.42
CA HIS A 133 -30.04 1.94 -9.41
C HIS A 133 -29.43 3.25 -9.90
N ARG A 134 -29.77 4.38 -9.27
CA ARG A 134 -29.18 5.68 -9.56
C ARG A 134 -27.73 5.72 -9.09
N MET A 135 -26.84 6.33 -9.86
CA MET A 135 -25.45 6.55 -9.47
C MET A 135 -25.35 7.77 -8.55
N VAL A 136 -24.59 7.63 -7.47
CA VAL A 136 -24.24 8.69 -6.53
C VAL A 136 -22.77 8.54 -6.17
N LYS A 137 -22.18 9.54 -5.51
CA LYS A 137 -20.77 9.56 -5.08
C LYS A 137 -20.32 8.28 -4.34
N ARG A 138 -21.22 7.66 -3.58
CA ARG A 138 -20.96 6.40 -2.88
C ARG A 138 -21.35 5.21 -3.77
N ALA A 139 -20.38 4.32 -4.01
CA ALA A 139 -20.55 3.14 -4.86
C ALA A 139 -21.78 2.29 -4.48
N ASP A 140 -22.57 1.93 -5.49
CA ASP A 140 -23.73 1.03 -5.42
C ASP A 140 -24.80 1.41 -4.37
N ALA A 141 -24.86 2.69 -3.99
CA ALA A 141 -25.67 3.15 -2.85
C ALA A 141 -26.86 4.06 -3.20
N GLY A 142 -27.05 4.41 -4.49
CA GLY A 142 -28.16 5.25 -4.89
C GLY A 142 -29.50 4.52 -4.91
N ALA A 143 -30.60 5.25 -5.08
CA ALA A 143 -31.94 4.69 -5.05
C ALA A 143 -32.15 3.62 -6.14
N ILE A 144 -32.90 2.57 -5.80
CA ILE A 144 -33.23 1.46 -6.70
C ILE A 144 -34.37 1.87 -7.61
N ILE A 145 -34.22 1.63 -8.91
CA ILE A 145 -35.25 1.80 -9.94
C ILE A 145 -35.97 0.47 -10.18
N ALA A 146 -35.20 -0.60 -10.37
CA ALA A 146 -35.74 -1.94 -10.61
C ALA A 146 -34.81 -3.00 -10.03
N GLN A 147 -35.38 -4.13 -9.63
CA GLN A 147 -34.61 -5.27 -9.11
C GLN A 147 -35.29 -6.58 -9.51
N LYS A 148 -34.49 -7.58 -9.90
CA LYS A 148 -34.98 -8.91 -10.30
C LYS A 148 -34.20 -10.00 -9.58
N LYS A 149 -34.91 -10.92 -8.94
CA LYS A 149 -34.33 -12.06 -8.21
C LYS A 149 -33.90 -13.18 -9.15
N VAL A 150 -32.80 -13.85 -8.80
CA VAL A 150 -32.24 -15.01 -9.48
C VAL A 150 -32.00 -16.09 -8.44
N LYS A 151 -32.62 -17.26 -8.63
CA LYS A 151 -32.38 -18.43 -7.77
C LYS A 151 -31.02 -19.05 -8.09
N ILE A 152 -30.24 -19.34 -7.05
CA ILE A 152 -28.98 -20.07 -7.15
C ILE A 152 -29.28 -21.55 -6.87
N ALA A 153 -29.06 -22.40 -7.87
CA ALA A 153 -29.19 -23.84 -7.71
C ALA A 153 -27.97 -24.42 -6.97
N GLU A 154 -28.14 -25.60 -6.37
CA GLU A 154 -27.08 -26.29 -5.63
C GLU A 154 -25.81 -26.54 -6.47
N HIS A 155 -26.01 -26.85 -7.75
CA HIS A 155 -24.96 -27.12 -8.73
C HIS A 155 -24.66 -25.94 -9.65
N ASP A 156 -25.16 -24.73 -9.35
CA ASP A 156 -24.69 -23.55 -10.09
C ASP A 156 -23.22 -23.27 -9.76
N ASP A 157 -22.47 -23.00 -10.81
CA ASP A 157 -21.12 -22.45 -10.73
C ASP A 157 -21.12 -20.98 -11.20
N ALA A 158 -19.95 -20.36 -11.17
CA ALA A 158 -19.79 -18.97 -11.56
C ALA A 158 -20.27 -18.70 -13.00
N LEU A 159 -20.04 -19.60 -13.95
CA LEU A 159 -20.43 -19.41 -15.34
C LEU A 159 -21.93 -19.62 -15.55
N THR A 160 -22.52 -20.65 -14.94
CA THR A 160 -23.98 -20.89 -15.04
C THR A 160 -24.76 -19.78 -14.35
N LEU A 161 -24.32 -19.33 -13.18
CA LEU A 161 -24.94 -18.21 -12.48
C LEU A 161 -24.77 -16.90 -13.24
N HIS A 162 -23.59 -16.65 -13.83
CA HIS A 162 -23.35 -15.49 -14.69
C HIS A 162 -24.34 -15.41 -15.85
N ARG A 163 -24.60 -16.54 -16.53
CA ARG A 163 -25.59 -16.63 -17.61
C ARG A 163 -27.01 -16.31 -17.12
N LYS A 164 -27.41 -16.83 -15.94
CA LYS A 164 -28.71 -16.52 -15.34
C LYS A 164 -28.85 -15.04 -14.99
N VAL A 165 -27.79 -14.44 -14.43
CA VAL A 165 -27.73 -13.01 -14.11
C VAL A 165 -27.80 -12.17 -15.38
N CYS A 166 -27.10 -12.54 -16.46
CA CYS A 166 -27.18 -11.86 -17.75
C CYS A 166 -28.60 -11.92 -18.35
N ALA A 167 -29.27 -13.07 -18.27
CA ALA A 167 -30.65 -13.21 -18.73
C ALA A 167 -31.61 -12.32 -17.92
N ALA A 168 -31.51 -12.37 -16.59
CA ALA A 168 -32.31 -11.52 -15.70
C ALA A 168 -32.03 -10.02 -15.89
N ALA A 169 -30.79 -9.64 -16.19
CA ALA A 169 -30.41 -8.28 -16.56
C ALA A 169 -31.14 -7.82 -17.83
N GLY A 170 -31.14 -8.63 -18.88
CA GLY A 170 -31.85 -8.32 -20.13
C GLY A 170 -33.35 -8.13 -19.89
N GLU A 171 -33.98 -9.04 -19.15
CA GLU A 171 -35.41 -8.93 -18.82
C GLU A 171 -35.72 -7.69 -17.96
N LEU A 172 -34.93 -7.42 -16.92
CA LEU A 172 -35.09 -6.25 -16.07
C LEU A 172 -34.96 -4.95 -16.89
N LEU A 173 -34.01 -4.88 -17.80
CA LEU A 173 -33.80 -3.71 -18.64
C LEU A 173 -34.95 -3.54 -19.65
N ALA A 174 -35.42 -4.63 -20.27
CA ALA A 174 -36.57 -4.58 -21.18
C ALA A 174 -37.84 -4.05 -20.49
N GLU A 175 -38.02 -4.36 -19.21
CA GLU A 175 -39.13 -3.86 -18.38
C GLU A 175 -38.92 -2.38 -17.97
N ALA A 176 -37.71 -2.00 -17.53
CA ALA A 176 -37.45 -0.70 -16.90
C ALA A 176 -37.14 0.44 -17.89
N LEU A 177 -36.41 0.15 -18.98
CA LEU A 177 -35.92 1.18 -19.92
C LEU A 177 -37.06 1.98 -20.59
N PRO A 178 -38.19 1.39 -21.02
CA PRO A 178 -39.29 2.16 -21.59
C PRO A 178 -39.90 3.19 -20.62
N GLY A 179 -39.92 2.91 -19.31
CA GLY A 179 -40.38 3.84 -18.27
C GLY A 179 -39.40 4.99 -18.10
N ILE A 180 -38.10 4.69 -18.03
CA ILE A 180 -37.03 5.71 -17.97
C ILE A 180 -37.09 6.64 -19.18
N GLN A 181 -37.31 6.10 -20.38
CA GLN A 181 -37.41 6.87 -21.62
C GLN A 181 -38.57 7.89 -21.59
N LYS A 182 -39.64 7.59 -20.86
CA LYS A 182 -40.82 8.47 -20.70
C LYS A 182 -40.74 9.36 -19.46
N GLY A 183 -39.73 9.18 -18.60
CA GLY A 183 -39.68 9.81 -17.28
C GLY A 183 -40.70 9.26 -16.29
N ASP A 184 -41.27 8.08 -16.56
CA ASP A 184 -42.28 7.41 -15.74
C ASP A 184 -41.65 6.21 -15.03
N PHE A 185 -40.87 6.49 -13.99
CA PHE A 185 -40.23 5.49 -13.14
C PHE A 185 -40.18 5.98 -11.69
N SER A 186 -40.16 5.04 -10.74
CA SER A 186 -40.06 5.34 -9.31
C SER A 186 -38.67 5.04 -8.78
N GLU A 187 -38.27 5.76 -7.73
CA GLU A 187 -36.99 5.57 -7.05
C GLU A 187 -37.23 5.20 -5.59
N HIS A 188 -36.61 4.11 -5.17
CA HIS A 188 -36.70 3.61 -3.80
C HIS A 188 -35.34 3.72 -3.10
N PRO A 189 -35.18 4.57 -2.08
CA PRO A 189 -33.96 4.64 -1.30
C PRO A 189 -33.59 3.26 -0.74
N GLN A 190 -32.30 2.94 -0.77
CA GLN A 190 -31.80 1.71 -0.18
C GLN A 190 -31.85 1.78 1.35
N ASP A 191 -32.21 0.66 2.01
CA ASP A 191 -32.11 0.53 3.46
C ASP A 191 -30.65 0.28 3.88
N GLU A 192 -30.01 1.32 4.41
CA GLU A 192 -28.60 1.26 4.82
C GLU A 192 -28.33 0.26 5.95
N SER A 193 -29.32 -0.10 6.76
CA SER A 193 -29.15 -1.10 7.82
C SER A 193 -28.95 -2.53 7.27
N GLN A 194 -29.34 -2.77 6.02
CA GLN A 194 -29.23 -4.06 5.33
C GLN A 194 -28.05 -4.10 4.35
N ALA A 195 -27.26 -3.02 4.26
CA ALA A 195 -26.18 -2.92 3.30
C ALA A 195 -24.98 -3.81 3.68
N SER A 196 -24.42 -4.51 2.70
CA SER A 196 -23.15 -5.24 2.85
C SER A 196 -22.21 -4.93 1.70
N TYR A 197 -20.91 -4.90 1.97
CA TYR A 197 -19.88 -4.57 0.98
C TYR A 197 -18.90 -5.73 0.80
N VAL A 198 -18.56 -6.00 -0.45
CA VAL A 198 -17.57 -7.01 -0.83
C VAL A 198 -16.47 -6.41 -1.71
N GLY A 199 -15.24 -6.87 -1.49
CA GLY A 199 -14.05 -6.37 -2.16
C GLY A 199 -13.70 -7.11 -3.44
N ARG A 200 -12.68 -6.60 -4.16
CA ARG A 200 -12.06 -7.30 -5.28
C ARG A 200 -11.48 -8.63 -4.79
N ARG A 201 -11.68 -9.71 -5.55
CA ARG A 201 -10.98 -10.99 -5.35
C ARG A 201 -9.74 -11.08 -6.23
N THR A 202 -8.74 -11.79 -5.73
CA THR A 202 -7.50 -12.17 -6.40
C THR A 202 -7.46 -13.70 -6.58
N PRO A 203 -6.59 -14.24 -7.45
CA PRO A 203 -6.41 -15.69 -7.55
C PRO A 203 -6.08 -16.36 -6.21
N GLU A 204 -5.33 -15.68 -5.33
CA GLU A 204 -4.96 -16.20 -4.00
C GLU A 204 -6.18 -16.44 -3.09
N ASP A 205 -7.26 -15.67 -3.26
CA ASP A 205 -8.52 -15.91 -2.55
C ASP A 205 -9.21 -17.22 -2.96
N GLY A 206 -8.69 -17.93 -3.97
CA GLY A 206 -9.07 -19.29 -4.37
C GLY A 206 -8.40 -20.40 -3.55
N ARG A 207 -7.51 -20.08 -2.61
CA ARG A 207 -6.79 -21.09 -1.82
C ARG A 207 -7.73 -21.86 -0.90
N ILE A 208 -7.68 -23.18 -0.99
CA ILE A 208 -8.47 -24.08 -0.16
C ILE A 208 -7.84 -24.17 1.23
N ASP A 209 -8.65 -23.87 2.24
CA ASP A 209 -8.39 -24.22 3.63
C ASP A 209 -9.19 -25.48 4.01
N TRP A 210 -8.49 -26.60 4.19
CA TRP A 210 -9.13 -27.88 4.52
C TRP A 210 -9.77 -27.90 5.92
N HIS A 211 -9.44 -26.96 6.80
CA HIS A 211 -10.06 -26.80 8.13
C HIS A 211 -11.44 -26.13 8.06
N LEU A 212 -11.94 -25.82 6.87
CA LEU A 212 -13.31 -25.39 6.68
C LEU A 212 -14.25 -26.59 6.47
N PRO A 213 -15.56 -26.44 6.72
CA PRO A 213 -16.56 -27.44 6.34
C PRO A 213 -16.51 -27.74 4.84
N ALA A 214 -16.72 -29.01 4.44
CA ALA A 214 -16.68 -29.44 3.04
C ALA A 214 -17.62 -28.59 2.14
N GLN A 215 -18.78 -28.20 2.65
CA GLN A 215 -19.72 -27.33 1.93
C GLN A 215 -19.13 -25.95 1.61
N ARG A 216 -18.33 -25.35 2.52
CA ARG A 216 -17.68 -24.05 2.27
C ARG A 216 -16.60 -24.17 1.20
N ILE A 217 -15.86 -25.27 1.19
CA ILE A 217 -14.83 -25.52 0.18
C ILE A 217 -15.49 -25.80 -1.19
N TYR A 218 -16.55 -26.60 -1.23
CA TYR A 218 -17.34 -26.80 -2.45
C TYR A 218 -17.88 -25.48 -3.01
N ASN A 219 -18.40 -24.61 -2.14
CA ASN A 219 -18.87 -23.28 -2.51
C ASN A 219 -17.75 -22.39 -3.10
N LEU A 220 -16.52 -22.49 -2.57
CA LEU A 220 -15.36 -21.84 -3.15
C LEU A 220 -15.04 -22.39 -4.54
N VAL A 221 -14.98 -23.72 -4.69
CA VAL A 221 -14.70 -24.39 -5.98
C VAL A 221 -15.66 -23.91 -7.06
N ARG A 222 -16.98 -23.98 -6.82
CA ARG A 222 -17.98 -23.54 -7.79
C ARG A 222 -17.94 -22.02 -8.06
N ALA A 223 -17.49 -21.21 -7.09
CA ALA A 223 -17.40 -19.77 -7.23
C ALA A 223 -16.24 -19.29 -8.10
N VAL A 224 -15.18 -20.09 -8.26
CA VAL A 224 -13.98 -19.69 -9.02
C VAL A 224 -13.54 -20.76 -10.03
N THR A 225 -14.40 -21.71 -10.38
CA THR A 225 -14.11 -22.70 -11.44
C THR A 225 -14.02 -22.06 -12.81
N ASP A 226 -13.56 -22.82 -13.81
CA ASP A 226 -13.36 -22.37 -15.19
C ASP A 226 -14.60 -21.62 -15.70
N PRO A 227 -14.43 -20.42 -16.31
CA PRO A 227 -13.20 -19.77 -16.76
C PRO A 227 -12.47 -18.89 -15.73
N TRP A 228 -12.82 -18.93 -14.44
CA TRP A 228 -12.06 -18.24 -13.38
C TRP A 228 -10.77 -19.00 -13.01
N PRO A 229 -9.87 -18.41 -12.18
CA PRO A 229 -8.55 -18.99 -11.90
C PRO A 229 -8.50 -20.37 -11.21
N GLY A 230 -9.64 -20.88 -10.73
CA GLY A 230 -9.75 -22.16 -10.02
C GLY A 230 -9.45 -22.05 -8.52
N ALA A 231 -10.09 -22.92 -7.74
CA ALA A 231 -9.73 -23.11 -6.33
C ALA A 231 -8.50 -24.03 -6.26
N PHE A 232 -7.56 -23.79 -5.36
CA PHE A 232 -6.28 -24.53 -5.39
C PHE A 232 -5.77 -24.92 -4.01
N SER A 233 -4.93 -25.95 -3.96
CA SER A 233 -4.23 -26.39 -2.74
C SER A 233 -2.83 -26.92 -3.08
N TYR A 234 -2.12 -27.47 -2.08
CA TYR A 234 -0.73 -27.90 -2.20
C TYR A 234 -0.52 -29.36 -1.79
N VAL A 235 0.37 -30.02 -2.53
CA VAL A 235 1.00 -31.31 -2.17
C VAL A 235 2.49 -31.06 -2.06
N GLY A 236 3.05 -31.07 -0.85
CA GLY A 236 4.42 -30.62 -0.64
C GLY A 236 4.58 -29.17 -1.13
N THR A 237 5.48 -28.93 -2.08
CA THR A 237 5.65 -27.61 -2.74
C THR A 237 4.83 -27.45 -4.02
N GLY A 238 4.19 -28.51 -4.52
CA GLY A 238 3.45 -28.51 -5.78
C GLY A 238 2.03 -27.98 -5.61
N LYS A 239 1.65 -26.98 -6.42
CA LYS A 239 0.28 -26.46 -6.50
C LYS A 239 -0.58 -27.33 -7.42
N PHE A 240 -1.83 -27.54 -7.03
CA PHE A 240 -2.84 -28.15 -7.88
C PHE A 240 -4.17 -27.41 -7.75
N ILE A 241 -4.96 -27.42 -8.82
CA ILE A 241 -6.24 -26.72 -8.96
C ILE A 241 -7.37 -27.76 -8.95
N VAL A 242 -8.47 -27.43 -8.29
CA VAL A 242 -9.71 -28.19 -8.21
C VAL A 242 -10.76 -27.47 -9.04
N TRP A 243 -11.26 -28.14 -10.08
CA TRP A 243 -12.24 -27.58 -11.01
C TRP A 243 -13.67 -28.01 -10.68
N GLN A 244 -13.85 -29.27 -10.28
CA GLN A 244 -15.14 -29.80 -9.83
C GLN A 244 -14.96 -30.60 -8.56
N ALA A 245 -15.93 -30.47 -7.66
CA ALA A 245 -15.93 -31.15 -6.38
C ALA A 245 -17.32 -31.65 -6.00
N LYS A 246 -17.37 -32.60 -5.06
CA LYS A 246 -18.62 -33.13 -4.48
C LYS A 246 -18.48 -33.30 -2.98
N VAL A 247 -19.51 -32.90 -2.23
CA VAL A 247 -19.54 -33.05 -0.77
C VAL A 247 -20.00 -34.46 -0.39
N HIS A 248 -19.33 -35.05 0.60
CA HIS A 248 -19.73 -36.31 1.24
C HIS A 248 -19.93 -36.07 2.75
N HIS A 249 -21.08 -36.49 3.27
CA HIS A 249 -21.42 -36.36 4.70
C HIS A 249 -21.26 -37.67 5.49
N ASP A 250 -21.10 -38.78 4.78
CA ASP A 250 -21.12 -40.16 5.28
C ASP A 250 -19.71 -40.76 5.45
N ARG A 251 -18.66 -39.93 5.36
CA ARG A 251 -17.27 -40.38 5.43
C ARG A 251 -16.73 -40.39 6.86
N PRO A 252 -15.81 -41.31 7.20
CA PRO A 252 -15.18 -41.34 8.50
C PRO A 252 -14.49 -40.01 8.81
N ALA A 253 -14.65 -39.52 10.04
CA ALA A 253 -13.92 -38.35 10.50
C ALA A 253 -12.40 -38.65 10.50
N ALA A 254 -11.64 -37.74 9.93
CA ALA A 254 -10.18 -37.74 9.98
C ALA A 254 -9.69 -36.31 10.18
N LYS A 255 -8.40 -36.15 10.43
CA LYS A 255 -7.80 -34.82 10.51
C LYS A 255 -8.05 -34.05 9.20
N PRO A 256 -8.50 -32.78 9.23
CA PRO A 256 -8.67 -31.97 8.04
C PRO A 256 -7.43 -32.00 7.12
N GLY A 257 -7.66 -32.16 5.82
CA GLY A 257 -6.61 -32.34 4.81
C GLY A 257 -6.16 -33.78 4.61
N THR A 258 -6.63 -34.75 5.40
CA THR A 258 -6.27 -36.17 5.23
C THR A 258 -6.93 -36.74 3.98
N ILE A 259 -6.16 -37.42 3.15
CA ILE A 259 -6.64 -38.11 1.95
C ILE A 259 -7.30 -39.41 2.38
N LEU A 260 -8.62 -39.48 2.30
CA LEU A 260 -9.41 -40.65 2.69
C LEU A 260 -9.34 -41.76 1.64
N SER A 261 -9.32 -41.39 0.37
CA SER A 261 -9.18 -42.30 -0.77
C SER A 261 -8.59 -41.57 -1.97
N VAL A 262 -7.95 -42.31 -2.88
CA VAL A 262 -7.40 -41.78 -4.14
C VAL A 262 -8.23 -42.17 -5.37
N ALA A 263 -9.17 -43.10 -5.22
CA ALA A 263 -10.13 -43.49 -6.26
C ALA A 263 -11.49 -43.84 -5.61
N PRO A 264 -12.45 -42.89 -5.52
CA PRO A 264 -12.33 -41.48 -5.91
C PRO A 264 -11.34 -40.70 -5.03
N PHE A 265 -10.83 -39.56 -5.52
CA PHE A 265 -9.94 -38.70 -4.74
C PHE A 265 -10.76 -37.89 -3.72
N VAL A 266 -10.70 -38.29 -2.45
CA VAL A 266 -11.52 -37.72 -1.36
C VAL A 266 -10.62 -37.23 -0.24
N VAL A 267 -10.87 -36.01 0.23
CA VAL A 267 -10.11 -35.34 1.29
C VAL A 267 -11.05 -35.02 2.46
N ALA A 268 -10.63 -35.34 3.68
CA ALA A 268 -11.34 -34.98 4.90
C ALA A 268 -11.32 -33.47 5.13
N CYS A 269 -12.45 -32.91 5.54
CA CYS A 269 -12.59 -31.51 5.91
C CYS A 269 -12.86 -31.38 7.42
N ALA A 270 -13.07 -30.17 7.94
CA ALA A 270 -13.48 -30.02 9.34
C ALA A 270 -14.84 -30.66 9.63
N GLU A 271 -15.75 -30.59 8.65
CA GLU A 271 -17.04 -31.28 8.66
C GLU A 271 -17.26 -31.92 7.29
N GLY A 272 -17.56 -33.22 7.29
CA GLY A 272 -17.69 -34.03 6.07
C GLY A 272 -16.35 -34.21 5.34
N ALA A 273 -16.44 -34.58 4.06
CA ALA A 273 -15.31 -34.74 3.17
C ALA A 273 -15.64 -34.16 1.79
N LEU A 274 -14.60 -33.76 1.05
CA LEU A 274 -14.71 -33.25 -0.29
C LEU A 274 -14.06 -34.23 -1.28
N GLU A 275 -14.85 -34.73 -2.22
CA GLU A 275 -14.35 -35.42 -3.40
C GLU A 275 -13.90 -34.41 -4.44
N ILE A 276 -12.69 -34.55 -4.93
CA ILE A 276 -12.15 -33.82 -6.07
C ILE A 276 -12.51 -34.64 -7.30
N VAL A 277 -13.50 -34.17 -8.06
CA VAL A 277 -14.02 -34.86 -9.25
C VAL A 277 -13.08 -34.62 -10.43
N THR A 278 -12.64 -33.38 -10.61
CA THR A 278 -11.68 -32.99 -11.64
C THR A 278 -10.73 -31.90 -11.15
N GLY A 279 -9.54 -31.84 -11.73
CA GLY A 279 -8.52 -30.84 -11.42
C GLY A 279 -7.33 -30.92 -12.35
N GLN A 280 -6.26 -30.21 -12.02
CA GLN A 280 -4.98 -30.23 -12.74
C GLN A 280 -3.82 -29.87 -11.81
N SER A 281 -2.60 -30.28 -12.15
CA SER A 281 -1.39 -29.66 -11.57
C SER A 281 -1.20 -28.24 -12.14
N ASP A 282 -0.41 -27.39 -11.48
CA ASP A 282 -0.26 -25.96 -11.83
C ASP A 282 -0.02 -25.69 -13.33
N SER A 283 0.80 -26.49 -13.99
CA SER A 283 1.08 -26.44 -15.44
C SER A 283 0.61 -27.68 -16.20
N GLY A 284 -0.25 -28.50 -15.59
CA GLY A 284 -0.75 -29.74 -16.17
C GLY A 284 -2.05 -29.58 -16.94
N VAL A 285 -2.50 -30.69 -17.52
CA VAL A 285 -3.79 -30.77 -18.22
C VAL A 285 -4.94 -31.05 -17.27
N TYR A 286 -6.15 -30.68 -17.69
CA TYR A 286 -7.39 -31.01 -17.01
C TYR A 286 -7.60 -32.54 -16.96
N MET A 287 -7.85 -33.10 -15.78
CA MET A 287 -7.99 -34.55 -15.60
C MET A 287 -8.98 -34.94 -14.50
N GLN A 288 -9.39 -36.21 -14.50
CA GLN A 288 -10.20 -36.79 -13.43
C GLN A 288 -9.43 -36.87 -12.11
N GLY A 289 -10.15 -36.79 -10.98
CA GLY A 289 -9.56 -36.74 -9.64
C GLY A 289 -8.66 -37.91 -9.29
N SER A 290 -9.00 -39.14 -9.72
CA SER A 290 -8.17 -40.33 -9.48
C SER A 290 -6.83 -40.27 -10.21
N GLN A 291 -6.83 -39.78 -11.46
CA GLN A 291 -5.61 -39.55 -12.24
C GLN A 291 -4.79 -38.39 -11.65
N LEU A 292 -5.45 -37.33 -11.15
CA LEU A 292 -4.78 -36.24 -10.46
C LEU A 292 -4.06 -36.73 -9.20
N ALA A 293 -4.73 -37.55 -8.39
CA ALA A 293 -4.13 -38.13 -7.20
C ALA A 293 -2.88 -38.96 -7.54
N GLN A 294 -2.95 -39.79 -8.60
CA GLN A 294 -1.78 -40.54 -9.08
C GLN A 294 -0.66 -39.62 -9.57
N THR A 295 -0.99 -38.59 -10.36
CA THR A 295 -0.01 -37.64 -10.92
C THR A 295 0.71 -36.85 -9.82
N LEU A 296 -0.01 -36.52 -8.75
CA LEU A 296 0.53 -35.84 -7.58
C LEU A 296 1.22 -36.79 -6.57
N GLY A 297 1.28 -38.10 -6.87
CA GLY A 297 1.92 -39.09 -6.01
C GLY A 297 1.20 -39.31 -4.67
N LEU A 298 -0.11 -39.11 -4.63
CA LEU A 298 -0.92 -39.20 -3.42
C LEU A 298 -1.27 -40.63 -3.05
N VAL A 299 -1.37 -40.87 -1.75
CA VAL A 299 -1.81 -42.14 -1.15
C VAL A 299 -2.84 -41.89 -0.05
N ALA A 300 -3.70 -42.87 0.21
CA ALA A 300 -4.63 -42.79 1.34
C ALA A 300 -3.87 -42.66 2.67
N GLY A 301 -4.36 -41.81 3.57
CA GLY A 301 -3.70 -41.42 4.82
C GLY A 301 -2.67 -40.29 4.66
N GLY A 302 -2.31 -39.90 3.44
CA GLY A 302 -1.49 -38.71 3.18
C GLY A 302 -2.19 -37.42 3.65
N LEU A 303 -1.41 -36.38 3.94
CA LEU A 303 -1.94 -35.11 4.43
C LEU A 303 -1.66 -34.00 3.41
N LEU A 304 -2.71 -33.28 3.02
CA LEU A 304 -2.62 -32.05 2.25
C LEU A 304 -2.40 -30.86 3.19
N HIS A 305 -1.69 -29.86 2.68
CA HIS A 305 -1.43 -28.63 3.42
C HIS A 305 -2.07 -27.44 2.71
N ASN A 306 -2.55 -26.49 3.51
CA ASN A 306 -3.11 -25.23 3.00
C ASN A 306 -2.02 -24.31 2.43
N HIS A 307 -0.77 -24.57 2.76
CA HIS A 307 0.41 -23.83 2.32
C HIS A 307 1.40 -24.83 1.72
N PRO A 308 2.29 -24.40 0.81
CA PRO A 308 3.39 -25.24 0.40
C PRO A 308 4.16 -25.68 1.65
N ALA A 309 4.51 -26.96 1.73
CA ALA A 309 5.29 -27.50 2.83
C ALA A 309 6.51 -26.60 3.04
N ALA A 310 6.62 -26.04 4.25
CA ALA A 310 7.60 -25.01 4.54
C ALA A 310 9.01 -25.58 4.29
N VAL A 311 9.66 -25.11 3.22
CA VAL A 311 11.12 -25.04 3.21
C VAL A 311 11.45 -24.23 4.46
N ALA A 312 12.23 -24.78 5.39
CA ALA A 312 12.59 -24.14 6.65
C ALA A 312 12.84 -22.65 6.39
N LYS A 313 11.98 -21.78 6.92
CA LYS A 313 11.95 -20.37 6.54
C LYS A 313 13.24 -19.75 7.08
N ARG A 314 14.23 -19.59 6.20
CA ARG A 314 15.45 -18.86 6.55
C ARG A 314 15.03 -17.47 7.01
N ARG A 315 15.62 -16.99 8.11
CA ARG A 315 15.43 -15.61 8.58
C ARG A 315 15.66 -14.63 7.44
N THR A 316 14.86 -13.58 7.40
CA THR A 316 15.03 -12.47 6.48
C THR A 316 16.32 -11.74 6.84
N ARG A 317 17.24 -11.65 5.89
CA ARG A 317 18.51 -10.95 6.08
C ARG A 317 18.36 -9.49 5.72
N VAL A 318 18.56 -8.61 6.69
CA VAL A 318 18.44 -7.15 6.54
C VAL A 318 19.83 -6.54 6.53
N LEU A 319 20.22 -5.92 5.43
CA LEU A 319 21.44 -5.13 5.33
C LEU A 319 21.14 -3.67 5.67
N ILE A 320 21.81 -3.13 6.69
CA ILE A 320 21.73 -1.72 7.09
C ILE A 320 23.11 -1.10 6.87
N LEU A 321 23.20 -0.18 5.91
CA LEU A 321 24.41 0.63 5.70
C LEU A 321 24.21 1.96 6.44
N GLY A 322 25.14 2.35 7.30
CA GLY A 322 24.90 3.43 8.26
C GLY A 322 24.20 2.93 9.54
N VAL A 323 24.54 1.71 9.98
CA VAL A 323 23.85 1.04 11.09
C VAL A 323 24.07 1.71 12.45
N ASN A 324 25.18 2.44 12.61
CA ASN A 324 25.53 3.12 13.87
C ASN A 324 24.77 4.45 14.02
N GLY A 325 24.15 4.96 12.95
CA GLY A 325 23.35 6.18 13.00
C GLY A 325 22.08 6.06 13.85
N PHE A 326 21.38 7.18 14.02
CA PHE A 326 20.16 7.29 14.82
C PHE A 326 19.07 6.30 14.41
N ILE A 327 18.77 6.19 13.11
CA ILE A 327 17.76 5.22 12.63
C ILE A 327 18.31 3.79 12.74
N GLY A 328 19.57 3.58 12.35
CA GLY A 328 20.19 2.26 12.28
C GLY A 328 20.21 1.53 13.62
N ASN A 329 20.58 2.22 14.71
CA ASN A 329 20.69 1.58 16.02
C ASN A 329 19.32 1.21 16.62
N HIS A 330 18.32 2.09 16.51
CA HIS A 330 16.96 1.77 16.99
C HIS A 330 16.28 0.72 16.12
N LEU A 331 16.52 0.75 14.80
CA LEU A 331 15.98 -0.27 13.91
C LEU A 331 16.59 -1.64 14.21
N THR A 332 17.90 -1.69 14.46
CA THR A 332 18.59 -2.92 14.85
C THR A 332 17.98 -3.49 16.13
N GLU A 333 17.80 -2.66 17.16
CA GLU A 333 17.13 -3.05 18.40
C GLU A 333 15.77 -3.68 18.13
N ARG A 334 14.93 -3.00 17.34
CA ARG A 334 13.57 -3.47 17.03
C ARG A 334 13.55 -4.76 16.23
N LEU A 335 14.47 -4.94 15.28
CA LEU A 335 14.57 -6.16 14.47
C LEU A 335 15.07 -7.35 15.28
N LEU A 336 15.98 -7.13 16.24
CA LEU A 336 16.50 -8.20 17.09
C LEU A 336 15.45 -8.74 18.08
N VAL A 337 14.40 -7.97 18.40
CA VAL A 337 13.25 -8.48 19.17
C VAL A 337 12.50 -9.61 18.44
N ASP A 338 12.51 -9.64 17.11
CA ASP A 338 11.77 -10.61 16.30
C ASP A 338 12.71 -11.68 15.72
N ASP A 339 12.44 -12.96 16.01
CA ASP A 339 13.27 -14.10 15.61
C ASP A 339 13.31 -14.37 14.10
N ASN A 340 12.46 -13.69 13.32
CA ASN A 340 12.42 -13.82 11.86
C ASN A 340 13.54 -13.06 11.15
N PHE A 341 14.31 -12.22 11.84
CA PHE A 341 15.33 -11.37 11.22
C PHE A 341 16.77 -11.72 11.62
N GLU A 342 17.67 -11.52 10.67
CA GLU A 342 19.12 -11.54 10.82
C GLU A 342 19.66 -10.21 10.26
N VAL A 343 20.43 -9.46 11.06
CA VAL A 343 20.83 -8.09 10.74
C VAL A 343 22.31 -8.04 10.39
N PHE A 344 22.62 -7.46 9.23
CA PHE A 344 23.98 -7.18 8.76
C PHE A 344 24.17 -5.68 8.73
N GLY A 345 25.08 -5.16 9.55
CA GLY A 345 25.35 -3.74 9.69
C GLY A 345 26.73 -3.38 9.16
N LEU A 346 26.82 -2.25 8.45
CA LEU A 346 28.09 -1.60 8.12
C LEU A 346 28.04 -0.13 8.50
N ASP A 347 29.10 0.35 9.15
CA ASP A 347 29.29 1.76 9.49
C ASP A 347 30.76 2.06 9.78
N ILE A 348 31.16 3.32 9.81
CA ILE A 348 32.53 3.76 10.13
C ILE A 348 32.83 3.71 11.65
N GLY A 349 31.82 3.50 12.48
CA GLY A 349 31.94 3.41 13.94
C GLY A 349 30.91 2.46 14.54
N SER A 350 31.00 2.22 15.85
CA SER A 350 30.18 1.21 16.53
C SER A 350 29.68 1.59 17.92
N ASP A 351 29.84 2.84 18.35
CA ASP A 351 29.49 3.33 19.69
C ASP A 351 27.99 3.13 20.02
N ALA A 352 27.10 3.52 19.11
CA ALA A 352 25.65 3.39 19.32
C ALA A 352 25.14 1.95 19.18
N ILE A 353 25.89 1.05 18.54
CA ILE A 353 25.52 -0.35 18.31
C ILE A 353 26.37 -1.36 19.09
N GLY A 354 27.30 -0.89 19.93
CA GLY A 354 28.19 -1.74 20.73
C GLY A 354 27.42 -2.75 21.59
N ARG A 355 26.23 -2.35 22.08
CA ARG A 355 25.32 -3.20 22.87
C ARG A 355 24.78 -4.44 22.12
N PHE A 356 24.88 -4.46 20.79
CA PHE A 356 24.44 -5.60 19.96
C PHE A 356 25.60 -6.50 19.52
N ILE A 357 26.85 -6.05 19.68
CA ILE A 357 28.03 -6.83 19.29
C ILE A 357 28.08 -8.12 20.13
N GLY A 358 28.19 -9.26 19.47
CA GLY A 358 28.15 -10.58 20.09
C GLY A 358 26.76 -11.23 20.12
N HIS A 359 25.69 -10.51 19.74
CA HIS A 359 24.38 -11.11 19.53
C HIS A 359 24.41 -12.04 18.30
N GLU A 360 23.94 -13.28 18.44
CA GLU A 360 24.02 -14.33 17.40
C GLU A 360 23.45 -13.90 16.03
N ARG A 361 22.43 -13.04 16.05
CA ARG A 361 21.70 -12.55 14.86
C ARG A 361 22.14 -11.18 14.36
N PHE A 362 23.18 -10.59 14.95
CA PHE A 362 23.73 -9.29 14.54
C PHE A 362 25.16 -9.44 14.05
N HIS A 363 25.41 -9.01 12.82
CA HIS A 363 26.71 -9.10 12.16
C HIS A 363 27.16 -7.69 11.79
N PHE A 364 28.16 -7.17 12.50
CA PHE A 364 28.71 -5.83 12.24
C PHE A 364 30.07 -5.91 11.55
N VAL A 365 30.30 -5.00 10.61
CA VAL A 365 31.60 -4.76 10.01
C VAL A 365 31.85 -3.25 9.97
N GLU A 366 33.01 -2.83 10.47
CA GLU A 366 33.46 -1.46 10.33
C GLU A 366 33.88 -1.20 8.88
N GLY A 367 33.33 -0.16 8.25
CA GLY A 367 33.62 0.16 6.85
C GLY A 367 32.96 1.44 6.35
N ASP A 368 33.60 2.03 5.34
CA ASP A 368 33.12 3.21 4.61
C ASP A 368 32.55 2.80 3.24
N ILE A 369 31.37 3.33 2.89
CA ILE A 369 30.68 3.02 1.64
C ILE A 369 31.39 3.52 0.38
N SER A 370 32.24 4.53 0.51
CA SER A 370 33.07 5.06 -0.58
C SER A 370 34.33 4.22 -0.86
N ILE A 371 34.67 3.30 0.06
CA ILE A 371 35.90 2.48 -0.01
C ILE A 371 35.58 1.00 -0.19
N HIS A 372 34.62 0.44 0.56
CA HIS A 372 34.42 -1.01 0.71
C HIS A 372 33.39 -1.58 -0.29
N SER A 373 33.53 -1.22 -1.58
CA SER A 373 32.57 -1.57 -2.63
C SER A 373 32.34 -3.09 -2.77
N GLU A 374 33.39 -3.91 -2.75
CA GLU A 374 33.27 -5.36 -2.89
C GLU A 374 32.47 -6.00 -1.74
N TRP A 375 32.69 -5.53 -0.51
CA TRP A 375 31.97 -6.03 0.66
C TRP A 375 30.49 -5.68 0.59
N ILE A 376 30.19 -4.45 0.16
CA ILE A 376 28.82 -3.94 0.03
C ILE A 376 28.08 -4.70 -1.06
N GLU A 377 28.67 -4.83 -2.24
CA GLU A 377 28.07 -5.59 -3.34
C GLU A 377 27.80 -7.05 -2.93
N TYR A 378 28.76 -7.70 -2.27
CA TYR A 378 28.60 -9.05 -1.75
C TYR A 378 27.45 -9.15 -0.73
N HIS A 379 27.33 -8.19 0.20
CA HIS A 379 26.26 -8.21 1.19
C HIS A 379 24.89 -7.84 0.61
N ILE A 380 24.83 -6.96 -0.39
CA ILE A 380 23.60 -6.73 -1.17
C ILE A 380 23.16 -8.03 -1.82
N LYS A 381 24.08 -8.76 -2.49
CA LYS A 381 23.79 -10.07 -3.08
C LYS A 381 23.35 -11.11 -2.05
N LYS A 382 23.93 -11.11 -0.85
CA LYS A 382 23.65 -12.07 0.24
C LYS A 382 22.33 -11.82 0.96
N CYS A 383 22.00 -10.56 1.21
CA CYS A 383 20.84 -10.15 2.00
C CYS A 383 19.56 -10.12 1.17
N ASP A 384 18.42 -9.98 1.85
CA ASP A 384 17.09 -10.02 1.24
C ASP A 384 16.50 -8.60 1.10
N VAL A 385 16.79 -7.73 2.07
CA VAL A 385 16.36 -6.32 2.11
C VAL A 385 17.56 -5.42 2.39
N VAL A 386 17.65 -4.28 1.71
CA VAL A 386 18.74 -3.29 1.86
C VAL A 386 18.17 -1.94 2.31
N LEU A 387 18.77 -1.37 3.36
CA LEU A 387 18.49 -0.05 3.91
C LEU A 387 19.77 0.81 3.87
N PRO A 388 19.95 1.64 2.83
CA PRO A 388 21.09 2.55 2.75
C PRO A 388 20.80 3.83 3.54
N LEU A 389 21.15 3.85 4.82
CA LEU A 389 20.91 4.96 5.75
C LEU A 389 22.05 6.00 5.79
N VAL A 390 23.16 5.75 5.08
CA VAL A 390 24.29 6.68 5.01
C VAL A 390 23.90 7.94 4.22
N ALA A 391 23.92 9.09 4.89
CA ALA A 391 23.72 10.41 4.29
C ALA A 391 24.18 11.53 5.23
N ILE A 392 24.50 12.70 4.68
CA ILE A 392 24.70 13.94 5.42
C ILE A 392 23.36 14.70 5.45
N ALA A 393 22.64 14.57 6.57
CA ALA A 393 21.30 15.17 6.74
C ALA A 393 21.31 16.42 7.66
N THR A 394 22.39 17.22 7.63
CA THR A 394 22.58 18.39 8.49
C THR A 394 22.57 19.67 7.65
N PRO A 395 21.60 20.60 7.84
CA PRO A 395 21.39 21.72 6.93
C PRO A 395 22.58 22.65 6.69
N ILE A 396 23.47 22.81 7.68
CA ILE A 396 24.67 23.63 7.55
C ILE A 396 25.67 23.04 6.53
N GLU A 397 25.71 21.73 6.39
CA GLU A 397 26.64 21.05 5.47
C GLU A 397 26.19 21.20 4.01
N TYR A 398 24.90 21.46 3.77
CA TYR A 398 24.36 21.66 2.42
C TYR A 398 24.92 22.94 1.79
N THR A 399 25.19 23.97 2.60
CA THR A 399 25.79 25.23 2.16
C THR A 399 27.31 25.23 2.34
N ARG A 400 27.82 24.61 3.41
CA ARG A 400 29.25 24.57 3.72
C ARG A 400 30.03 23.62 2.80
N ASN A 401 29.50 22.42 2.56
CA ASN A 401 30.16 21.34 1.83
C ASN A 401 29.22 20.68 0.78
N PRO A 402 28.62 21.46 -0.15
CA PRO A 402 27.59 20.97 -1.07
C PRO A 402 28.06 19.79 -1.94
N LEU A 403 29.32 19.80 -2.39
CA LEU A 403 29.84 18.71 -3.24
C LEU A 403 29.98 17.41 -2.47
N ARG A 404 30.41 17.46 -1.21
CA ARG A 404 30.50 16.26 -0.36
C ARG A 404 29.12 15.67 -0.07
N VAL A 405 28.12 16.53 0.15
CA VAL A 405 26.71 16.11 0.28
C VAL A 405 26.25 15.43 -1.00
N PHE A 406 26.53 15.99 -2.17
CA PHE A 406 26.17 15.38 -3.44
C PHE A 406 26.86 14.02 -3.67
N GLU A 407 28.19 13.95 -3.51
CA GLU A 407 28.96 12.71 -3.70
C GLU A 407 28.42 11.58 -2.82
N LEU A 408 28.19 11.83 -1.53
CA LEU A 408 27.73 10.82 -0.60
C LEU A 408 26.23 10.51 -0.74
N ASP A 409 25.38 11.53 -0.70
CA ASP A 409 23.93 11.35 -0.62
C ASP A 409 23.32 10.98 -1.98
N PHE A 410 24.01 11.30 -3.08
CA PHE A 410 23.59 10.96 -4.44
C PHE A 410 24.44 9.84 -5.04
N GLU A 411 25.74 10.07 -5.29
CA GLU A 411 26.54 9.16 -6.12
C GLU A 411 26.79 7.81 -5.46
N GLU A 412 27.21 7.79 -4.20
CA GLU A 412 27.43 6.52 -3.48
C GLU A 412 26.13 5.73 -3.27
N ASN A 413 25.04 6.43 -2.93
CA ASN A 413 23.72 5.81 -2.81
C ASN A 413 23.20 5.26 -4.16
N LEU A 414 23.48 5.93 -5.27
CA LEU A 414 23.11 5.45 -6.61
C LEU A 414 23.81 4.14 -6.97
N LYS A 415 25.06 3.93 -6.55
CA LYS A 415 25.78 2.65 -6.73
C LYS A 415 25.04 1.52 -6.00
N ILE A 416 24.67 1.73 -4.74
CA ILE A 416 23.92 0.75 -3.94
C ILE A 416 22.57 0.43 -4.58
N ILE A 417 21.84 1.43 -5.09
CA ILE A 417 20.57 1.24 -5.80
C ILE A 417 20.78 0.34 -7.03
N ARG A 418 21.81 0.60 -7.83
CA ARG A 418 22.13 -0.20 -9.02
C ARG A 418 22.48 -1.65 -8.66
N ASP A 419 23.20 -1.89 -7.57
CA ASP A 419 23.47 -3.24 -7.10
C ASP A 419 22.19 -3.95 -6.64
N CYS A 420 21.26 -3.23 -6.00
CA CYS A 420 19.95 -3.79 -5.65
C CYS A 420 19.17 -4.22 -6.91
N VAL A 421 19.20 -3.42 -7.98
CA VAL A 421 18.60 -3.77 -9.28
C VAL A 421 19.27 -5.02 -9.86
N LYS A 422 20.61 -5.00 -9.98
CA LYS A 422 21.43 -6.10 -10.52
C LYS A 422 21.14 -7.44 -9.85
N TYR A 423 21.01 -7.44 -8.52
CA TYR A 423 20.79 -8.65 -7.73
C TYR A 423 19.33 -8.89 -7.33
N LYS A 424 18.39 -8.11 -7.89
CA LYS A 424 16.94 -8.20 -7.65
C LYS A 424 16.58 -8.18 -6.16
N LYS A 425 17.18 -7.25 -5.43
CA LYS A 425 17.01 -7.09 -3.98
C LYS A 425 15.97 -6.03 -3.68
N ARG A 426 15.24 -6.24 -2.58
CA ARG A 426 14.29 -5.24 -2.10
C ARG A 426 15.07 -4.09 -1.46
N ILE A 427 14.79 -2.86 -1.88
CA ILE A 427 15.38 -1.66 -1.29
C ILE A 427 14.32 -0.86 -0.52
N ILE A 428 14.61 -0.52 0.72
CA ILE A 428 13.81 0.43 1.51
C ILE A 428 14.64 1.68 1.66
N PHE A 429 14.36 2.66 0.80
CA PHE A 429 15.23 3.81 0.64
C PHE A 429 14.74 4.98 1.52
N PRO A 430 15.62 5.57 2.35
CA PRO A 430 15.30 6.78 3.07
C PRO A 430 15.26 7.95 2.09
N SER A 431 14.06 8.28 1.63
CA SER A 431 13.76 9.60 1.09
C SER A 431 13.75 10.61 2.24
N THR A 432 13.27 11.82 2.01
CA THR A 432 13.26 12.88 3.03
C THR A 432 12.03 13.75 2.90
N SER A 433 11.51 14.22 4.04
CA SER A 433 10.47 15.25 4.03
C SER A 433 10.96 16.58 3.42
N GLU A 434 12.27 16.77 3.24
CA GLU A 434 12.81 17.93 2.54
C GLU A 434 12.57 17.91 1.03
N VAL A 435 12.17 16.76 0.45
CA VAL A 435 11.86 16.63 -0.98
C VAL A 435 10.67 17.51 -1.39
N TYR A 436 9.74 17.74 -0.45
CA TYR A 436 8.61 18.64 -0.63
C TYR A 436 9.03 20.11 -0.71
N GLY A 437 10.17 20.45 -0.13
CA GLY A 437 10.69 21.80 -0.05
C GLY A 437 9.68 22.78 0.52
N MET A 438 9.33 23.79 -0.26
CA MET A 438 8.38 24.86 0.06
C MET A 438 6.98 24.59 -0.51
N CYS A 439 6.58 23.32 -0.56
CA CYS A 439 5.22 22.93 -0.92
C CYS A 439 4.19 23.74 -0.11
N THR A 440 3.14 24.24 -0.77
CA THR A 440 2.12 25.10 -0.18
C THR A 440 0.91 24.34 0.36
N ASP A 441 0.86 23.02 0.15
CA ASP A 441 -0.25 22.19 0.59
C ASP A 441 -0.32 22.16 2.13
N ALA A 442 -1.53 22.13 2.68
CA ALA A 442 -1.73 22.07 4.13
C ALA A 442 -1.13 20.80 4.76
N THR A 443 -1.13 19.70 4.00
CA THR A 443 -0.47 18.43 4.34
C THR A 443 0.28 17.94 3.12
N PHE A 444 1.53 17.56 3.29
CA PHE A 444 2.38 17.06 2.22
C PHE A 444 2.02 15.61 1.92
N ASP A 445 1.46 15.39 0.75
CA ASP A 445 0.97 14.10 0.28
C ASP A 445 1.99 13.44 -0.64
N GLU A 446 2.26 12.16 -0.42
CA GLU A 446 3.26 11.37 -1.13
C GLU A 446 3.03 11.30 -2.64
N ASP A 447 1.75 11.25 -3.03
CA ASP A 447 1.32 10.89 -4.38
C ASP A 447 0.82 12.10 -5.19
N SER A 448 0.55 13.23 -4.53
CA SER A 448 -0.10 14.39 -5.18
C SER A 448 0.56 15.74 -4.94
N SER A 449 1.32 15.93 -3.85
CA SER A 449 1.92 17.24 -3.57
C SER A 449 3.05 17.58 -4.54
N ASN A 450 3.01 18.81 -5.04
CA ASN A 450 4.11 19.35 -5.85
C ASN A 450 5.36 19.60 -4.99
N LEU A 451 6.52 19.44 -5.61
CA LEU A 451 7.83 19.55 -4.97
C LEU A 451 8.45 20.89 -5.39
N VAL A 452 8.57 21.84 -4.45
CA VAL A 452 8.94 23.23 -4.74
C VAL A 452 10.25 23.58 -4.05
N VAL A 453 11.26 23.99 -4.81
CA VAL A 453 12.56 24.44 -4.28
C VAL A 453 12.90 25.84 -4.78
N GLY A 454 13.85 26.49 -4.10
CA GLY A 454 14.32 27.81 -4.48
C GLY A 454 15.21 27.83 -5.72
N PRO A 455 15.66 29.03 -6.15
CA PRO A 455 16.59 29.18 -7.27
C PRO A 455 17.94 28.50 -7.01
N ILE A 456 18.73 28.28 -8.08
CA ILE A 456 20.05 27.63 -8.02
C ILE A 456 21.01 28.32 -7.02
N ASN A 457 20.91 29.63 -6.86
CA ASN A 457 21.74 30.38 -5.90
C ASN A 457 21.37 30.15 -4.42
N LYS A 458 20.36 29.31 -4.14
CA LYS A 458 20.00 28.80 -2.81
C LYS A 458 20.48 27.37 -2.64
N GLN A 459 21.78 27.23 -2.36
CA GLN A 459 22.48 25.95 -2.35
C GLN A 459 21.92 24.92 -1.36
N ARG A 460 21.22 25.34 -0.30
CA ARG A 460 20.59 24.41 0.67
C ARG A 460 19.65 23.39 0.02
N TRP A 461 19.12 23.67 -1.17
CA TRP A 461 18.23 22.77 -1.88
C TRP A 461 18.94 21.61 -2.59
N ILE A 462 20.28 21.61 -2.62
CA ILE A 462 21.07 20.51 -3.21
C ILE A 462 20.72 19.15 -2.60
N TYR A 463 20.55 19.10 -1.27
CA TYR A 463 20.13 17.88 -0.56
C TYR A 463 18.73 17.43 -1.01
N SER A 464 17.75 18.34 -0.99
CA SER A 464 16.37 18.06 -1.40
C SER A 464 16.30 17.52 -2.83
N VAL A 465 16.94 18.20 -3.79
CA VAL A 465 16.94 17.82 -5.21
C VAL A 465 17.72 16.52 -5.46
N SER A 466 18.82 16.29 -4.74
CA SER A 466 19.57 15.02 -4.84
C SER A 466 18.73 13.83 -4.41
N LYS A 467 18.08 13.92 -3.24
CA LYS A 467 17.16 12.88 -2.76
C LYS A 467 15.95 12.72 -3.67
N GLN A 468 15.40 13.81 -4.20
CA GLN A 468 14.31 13.78 -5.19
C GLN A 468 14.70 13.02 -6.45
N LEU A 469 15.90 13.27 -6.98
CA LEU A 469 16.36 12.61 -8.20
C LEU A 469 16.61 11.12 -7.97
N LEU A 470 17.12 10.73 -6.79
CA LEU A 470 17.19 9.31 -6.39
C LEU A 470 15.82 8.65 -6.30
N ASP A 471 14.82 9.30 -5.67
CA ASP A 471 13.45 8.81 -5.63
C ASP A 471 12.93 8.50 -7.04
N ARG A 472 13.17 9.40 -8.00
CA ARG A 472 12.76 9.24 -9.41
C ARG A 472 13.52 8.13 -10.13
N VAL A 473 14.82 7.98 -9.87
CA VAL A 473 15.63 6.91 -10.45
C VAL A 473 15.18 5.55 -9.91
N ILE A 474 14.94 5.42 -8.61
CA ILE A 474 14.37 4.21 -7.99
C ILE A 474 13.00 3.89 -8.59
N TRP A 475 12.14 4.91 -8.75
CA TRP A 475 10.83 4.75 -9.38
C TRP A 475 10.96 4.20 -10.82
N ALA A 476 11.86 4.78 -11.62
CA ALA A 476 12.11 4.32 -12.99
C ALA A 476 12.61 2.87 -13.02
N TYR A 477 13.51 2.48 -12.10
CA TYR A 477 13.94 1.08 -11.98
C TYR A 477 12.78 0.15 -11.56
N GLY A 478 11.87 0.62 -10.71
CA GLY A 478 10.68 -0.13 -10.36
C GLY A 478 9.77 -0.39 -11.55
N ASP A 479 9.47 0.66 -12.32
CA ASP A 479 8.58 0.60 -13.49
C ASP A 479 9.19 -0.16 -14.68
N LYS A 480 10.50 0.05 -14.96
CA LYS A 480 11.15 -0.49 -16.17
C LYS A 480 11.90 -1.80 -15.96
N GLU A 481 12.43 -2.02 -14.76
CA GLU A 481 13.29 -3.19 -14.47
C GLU A 481 12.76 -4.06 -13.32
N GLY A 482 11.58 -3.73 -12.77
CA GLY A 482 10.92 -4.52 -11.74
C GLY A 482 11.63 -4.49 -10.38
N LEU A 483 12.38 -3.40 -10.08
CA LEU A 483 12.97 -3.20 -8.76
C LEU A 483 11.87 -3.16 -7.69
N ARG A 484 11.98 -4.02 -6.67
CA ARG A 484 11.09 -3.98 -5.50
C ARG A 484 11.59 -2.90 -4.55
N PHE A 485 10.86 -1.80 -4.43
CA PHE A 485 11.25 -0.70 -3.57
C PHE A 485 10.12 -0.22 -2.66
N THR A 486 10.50 0.42 -1.56
CA THR A 486 9.63 1.31 -0.78
C THR A 486 10.42 2.57 -0.44
N LEU A 487 9.87 3.75 -0.71
CA LEU A 487 10.46 5.02 -0.28
C LEU A 487 9.79 5.44 1.02
N PHE A 488 10.57 5.75 2.06
CA PHE A 488 10.01 6.32 3.28
C PHE A 488 10.57 7.71 3.55
N ARG A 489 9.70 8.61 4.04
CA ARG A 489 10.02 10.02 4.28
C ARG A 489 9.83 10.33 5.77
N PRO A 490 10.91 10.38 6.56
CA PRO A 490 10.81 10.75 7.96
C PRO A 490 10.54 12.25 8.14
N PHE A 491 9.62 12.58 9.06
CA PHE A 491 9.30 13.96 9.45
C PHE A 491 9.82 14.23 10.86
N ASN A 492 11.01 14.87 10.91
CA ASN A 492 11.70 15.33 12.12
C ASN A 492 11.62 14.30 13.26
N TRP A 493 12.09 13.09 12.99
CA TRP A 493 12.21 12.07 14.03
C TRP A 493 13.20 12.54 15.09
N MET A 494 12.84 12.37 16.35
CA MET A 494 13.66 12.74 17.49
C MET A 494 13.48 11.74 18.64
N GLY A 495 14.49 11.66 19.49
CA GLY A 495 14.60 10.64 20.53
C GLY A 495 16.04 10.54 21.04
N PRO A 496 16.28 9.62 22.00
CA PRO A 496 17.63 9.26 22.43
C PRO A 496 18.58 8.99 21.25
N ARG A 497 19.87 9.36 21.34
CA ARG A 497 20.89 9.10 20.29
C ARG A 497 20.62 9.75 18.93
N LEU A 498 19.87 10.86 18.85
CA LEU A 498 19.57 11.56 17.59
C LEU A 498 20.82 12.00 16.82
N ASP A 499 21.77 12.61 17.54
CA ASP A 499 23.06 13.11 17.07
C ASP A 499 24.04 13.07 18.26
N ASN A 500 25.32 13.38 18.04
CA ASN A 500 26.29 13.61 19.14
C ASN A 500 26.35 15.12 19.48
N LEU A 501 26.43 15.47 20.77
CA LEU A 501 26.63 16.84 21.25
C LEU A 501 27.93 17.47 20.72
N ASN A 502 28.97 16.67 20.47
CA ASN A 502 30.21 17.16 19.84
C ASN A 502 29.99 17.64 18.40
N ALA A 503 29.12 16.97 17.63
CA ALA A 503 28.73 17.44 16.30
C ALA A 503 27.92 18.75 16.36
N ALA A 504 27.11 18.92 17.41
CA ALA A 504 26.35 20.14 17.66
C ALA A 504 27.25 21.36 17.98
N ARG A 505 28.44 21.17 18.59
CA ARG A 505 29.40 22.27 18.83
C ARG A 505 29.88 22.97 17.56
N ILE A 506 29.90 22.24 16.44
CA ILE A 506 30.33 22.74 15.11
C ILE A 506 29.11 23.21 14.27
N GLY A 507 27.90 23.11 14.85
CA GLY A 507 26.62 23.46 14.22
C GLY A 507 26.07 22.37 13.30
N SER A 508 26.67 21.18 13.29
CA SER A 508 26.36 20.07 12.39
C SER A 508 25.40 19.05 13.05
N SER A 509 24.35 19.54 13.72
CA SER A 509 23.29 18.71 14.31
C SER A 509 21.89 19.21 13.93
N ARG A 510 20.87 18.41 14.20
CA ARG A 510 19.46 18.80 14.03
C ARG A 510 19.01 19.74 15.16
N ALA A 511 17.86 20.40 14.95
CA ALA A 511 17.39 21.49 15.80
C ALA A 511 17.35 21.13 17.29
N ILE A 512 16.69 20.03 17.68
CA ILE A 512 16.53 19.67 19.10
C ILE A 512 17.88 19.39 19.79
N THR A 513 18.81 18.67 19.15
CA THR A 513 20.14 18.42 19.70
C THR A 513 20.91 19.73 19.92
N GLN A 514 20.82 20.67 18.98
CA GLN A 514 21.45 21.98 19.13
C GLN A 514 20.85 22.78 20.29
N LEU A 515 19.53 22.72 20.47
CA LEU A 515 18.85 23.37 21.59
C LEU A 515 19.28 22.77 22.93
N ILE A 516 19.37 21.44 23.03
CA ILE A 516 19.86 20.74 24.22
C ILE A 516 21.31 21.14 24.53
N LEU A 517 22.19 21.17 23.51
CA LEU A 517 23.57 21.61 23.69
C LEU A 517 23.63 23.04 24.28
N ASN A 518 22.81 23.95 23.77
CA ASN A 518 22.79 25.33 24.28
C ASN A 518 22.44 25.38 25.78
N LEU A 519 21.48 24.55 26.21
CA LEU A 519 21.11 24.44 27.63
C LEU A 519 22.24 23.83 28.47
N VAL A 520 22.89 22.79 27.97
CA VAL A 520 24.02 22.12 28.65
C VAL A 520 25.22 23.06 28.81
N GLU A 521 25.58 23.81 27.77
CA GLU A 521 26.74 24.72 27.77
C GLU A 521 26.44 26.10 28.39
N GLY A 522 25.17 26.40 28.68
CA GLY A 522 24.76 27.73 29.13
C GLY A 522 24.88 28.80 28.05
N SER A 523 24.78 28.42 26.78
CA SER A 523 24.79 29.36 25.64
C SER A 523 23.35 29.72 25.24
N PRO A 524 23.11 30.90 24.65
CA PRO A 524 21.74 31.34 24.34
C PRO A 524 21.13 30.49 23.22
N ILE A 525 19.86 30.16 23.35
CA ILE A 525 19.10 29.51 22.27
C ILE A 525 18.87 30.51 21.15
N LYS A 526 19.37 30.18 19.95
CA LYS A 526 19.26 31.00 18.75
C LYS A 526 17.99 30.65 17.98
N LEU A 527 17.03 31.58 17.92
CA LEU A 527 15.80 31.48 17.13
C LEU A 527 16.03 32.08 15.75
N ILE A 528 16.29 31.20 14.78
CA ILE A 528 16.63 31.58 13.41
C ILE A 528 15.40 32.18 12.73
N ASP A 529 15.52 33.41 12.24
CA ASP A 529 14.45 34.24 11.66
C ASP A 529 13.21 34.31 12.58
N GLY A 530 13.45 34.38 13.90
CA GLY A 530 12.40 34.45 14.92
C GLY A 530 11.78 33.12 15.33
N GLY A 531 12.19 32.00 14.72
CA GLY A 531 11.80 30.65 15.14
C GLY A 531 10.31 30.32 14.97
N ARG A 532 9.60 31.05 14.09
CA ARG A 532 8.15 30.91 13.87
C ARG A 532 7.79 29.77 12.92
N GLN A 533 8.74 29.29 12.13
CA GLN A 533 8.59 28.16 11.24
C GLN A 533 8.21 26.90 12.01
N LYS A 534 7.23 26.16 11.47
CA LYS A 534 6.60 25.01 12.13
C LYS A 534 7.06 23.69 11.54
N ARG A 535 7.21 22.69 12.41
CA ARG A 535 7.60 21.33 12.07
C ARG A 535 6.70 20.37 12.82
N CYS A 536 6.39 19.24 12.20
CA CYS A 536 5.83 18.08 12.89
C CYS A 536 6.98 17.20 13.40
N PHE A 537 7.01 16.95 14.71
CA PHE A 537 8.03 16.14 15.38
C PHE A 537 7.50 14.74 15.68
N THR A 538 8.34 13.73 15.50
CA THR A 538 7.90 12.34 15.64
C THR A 538 8.82 11.61 16.59
N ASP A 539 8.27 10.89 17.54
CA ASP A 539 9.05 10.01 18.39
C ASP A 539 9.71 8.91 17.57
N ILE A 540 10.97 8.62 17.87
CA ILE A 540 11.72 7.57 17.17
C ILE A 540 11.06 6.21 17.25
N HIS A 541 10.39 5.87 18.35
CA HIS A 541 9.72 4.56 18.49
C HIS A 541 8.53 4.45 17.54
N ASP A 542 7.75 5.52 17.39
CA ASP A 542 6.66 5.58 16.40
C ASP A 542 7.22 5.44 14.98
N GLY A 543 8.32 6.15 14.67
CA GLY A 543 9.00 6.09 13.38
C GLY A 543 9.56 4.70 13.04
N ILE A 544 10.24 4.08 14.00
CA ILE A 544 10.86 2.76 13.86
C ILE A 544 9.80 1.66 13.77
N GLU A 545 8.66 1.77 14.47
CA GLU A 545 7.58 0.81 14.31
C GLU A 545 6.98 0.87 12.90
N ALA A 546 6.78 2.06 12.33
CA ALA A 546 6.37 2.18 10.92
C ALA A 546 7.42 1.57 9.98
N LEU A 547 8.71 1.85 10.19
CA LEU A 547 9.78 1.30 9.36
C LEU A 547 9.90 -0.23 9.49
N PHE A 548 9.68 -0.77 10.69
CA PHE A 548 9.59 -2.21 10.94
C PHE A 548 8.45 -2.83 10.13
N LEU A 549 7.26 -2.23 10.13
CA LEU A 549 6.11 -2.70 9.33
C LEU A 549 6.40 -2.66 7.82
N ILE A 550 7.15 -1.66 7.35
CA ILE A 550 7.63 -1.59 5.96
C ILE A 550 8.59 -2.75 5.67
N ILE A 551 9.51 -3.08 6.56
CA ILE A 551 10.43 -4.22 6.39
C ILE A 551 9.66 -5.54 6.37
N GLU A 552 8.72 -5.70 7.29
CA GLU A 552 7.91 -6.89 7.43
C GLU A 552 7.05 -7.17 6.19
N ASN A 553 6.41 -6.14 5.64
CA ASN A 553 5.63 -6.16 4.40
C ASN A 553 4.71 -7.40 4.27
N LYS A 554 4.02 -7.78 5.36
CA LYS A 554 3.21 -9.02 5.44
C LYS A 554 2.19 -9.16 4.30
N GLN A 555 1.61 -8.04 3.89
CA GLN A 555 0.57 -7.97 2.86
C GLN A 555 1.13 -7.71 1.46
N GLN A 556 2.46 -7.61 1.31
CA GLN A 556 3.15 -7.24 0.05
C GLN A 556 2.61 -5.95 -0.59
N ASN A 557 2.06 -5.06 0.22
CA ASN A 557 1.38 -3.84 -0.23
C ASN A 557 2.30 -2.61 -0.19
N CYS A 558 3.54 -2.72 0.31
CA CYS A 558 4.51 -1.62 0.36
C CYS A 558 5.39 -1.52 -0.90
N ASP A 559 5.30 -2.48 -1.81
CA ASP A 559 6.11 -2.49 -3.03
C ASP A 559 5.63 -1.37 -3.99
N GLY A 560 6.55 -0.55 -4.47
CA GLY A 560 6.26 0.61 -5.33
C GLY A 560 5.59 1.78 -4.61
N GLN A 561 5.60 1.80 -3.27
CA GLN A 561 4.92 2.83 -2.48
C GLN A 561 5.90 3.89 -1.95
N ILE A 562 5.36 5.08 -1.72
CA ILE A 562 6.00 6.19 -1.02
C ILE A 562 5.20 6.43 0.27
N ILE A 563 5.90 6.48 1.42
CA ILE A 563 5.26 6.52 2.74
C ILE A 563 5.90 7.61 3.59
N ASN A 564 5.13 8.64 3.92
CA ASN A 564 5.47 9.59 4.96
C ASN A 564 5.30 8.95 6.33
N ILE A 565 6.30 9.16 7.19
CA ILE A 565 6.26 8.71 8.57
C ILE A 565 6.49 9.92 9.47
N GLY A 566 5.41 10.38 10.08
CA GLY A 566 5.47 11.45 11.05
C GLY A 566 4.23 11.58 11.92
N ASN A 567 4.29 12.45 12.92
CA ASN A 567 3.15 12.79 13.75
C ASN A 567 2.58 14.18 13.41
N PRO A 568 1.50 14.27 12.61
CA PRO A 568 0.90 15.55 12.22
C PRO A 568 0.24 16.32 13.39
N GLU A 569 0.04 15.66 14.53
CA GLU A 569 -0.52 16.29 15.74
C GLU A 569 0.56 16.99 16.58
N ASN A 570 1.82 16.55 16.48
CA ASN A 570 2.96 17.16 17.17
C ASN A 570 3.56 18.32 16.34
N GLU A 571 2.70 19.23 15.87
CA GLU A 571 3.12 20.42 15.13
C GLU A 571 3.50 21.56 16.09
N ALA A 572 4.77 21.99 16.04
CA ALA A 572 5.26 23.10 16.85
C ALA A 572 6.21 23.99 16.04
N SER A 573 6.24 25.27 16.38
CA SER A 573 7.30 26.17 15.95
C SER A 573 8.61 25.86 16.66
N ILE A 574 9.75 26.26 16.09
CA ILE A 574 11.05 26.10 16.74
C ILE A 574 11.09 26.84 18.09
N LYS A 575 10.41 27.99 18.18
CA LYS A 575 10.24 28.71 19.45
C LYS A 575 9.47 27.88 20.49
N GLN A 576 8.33 27.30 20.12
CA GLN A 576 7.53 26.46 21.03
C GLN A 576 8.31 25.22 21.47
N LEU A 577 9.03 24.55 20.55
CA LEU A 577 9.92 23.44 20.90
C LEU A 577 10.95 23.88 21.95
N ALA A 578 11.58 25.04 21.75
CA ALA A 578 12.60 25.53 22.67
C ALA A 578 12.04 25.93 24.04
N GLU A 579 10.82 26.47 24.09
CA GLU A 579 10.09 26.76 25.34
C GLU A 579 9.74 25.47 26.10
N GLN A 580 9.17 24.47 25.43
CA GLN A 580 8.85 23.17 26.02
C GLN A 580 10.11 22.43 26.50
N LEU A 581 11.19 22.49 25.73
CA LEU A 581 12.47 21.90 26.13
C LEU A 581 13.05 22.59 27.37
N LEU A 582 12.95 23.93 27.45
CA LEU A 582 13.39 24.68 28.63
C LEU A 582 12.55 24.31 29.86
N GLU A 583 11.23 24.17 29.72
CA GLU A 583 10.36 23.73 30.82
C GLU A 583 10.68 22.30 31.29
N SER A 584 11.02 21.40 30.36
CA SER A 584 11.51 20.06 30.70
C SER A 584 12.86 20.13 31.44
N PHE A 585 13.80 20.93 30.92
CA PHE A 585 15.14 21.12 31.49
C PHE A 585 15.11 21.70 32.90
N GLU A 586 14.34 22.75 33.15
CA GLU A 586 14.23 23.36 34.47
C GLU A 586 13.59 22.44 35.51
N ARG A 587 12.79 21.45 35.09
CA ARG A 587 12.21 20.42 35.97
C ARG A 587 13.09 19.18 36.12
N HIS A 588 14.18 19.08 35.36
CA HIS A 588 14.98 17.87 35.28
C HIS A 588 15.80 17.63 36.56
N PRO A 589 15.92 16.39 37.08
CA PRO A 589 16.70 16.11 38.30
C PRO A 589 18.19 16.50 38.22
N LEU A 590 18.77 16.52 37.02
CA LEU A 590 20.16 16.92 36.78
C LEU A 590 20.35 18.42 36.54
N ARG A 591 19.28 19.22 36.62
CA ARG A 591 19.29 20.65 36.27
C ARG A 591 20.39 21.46 36.96
N ASP A 592 20.62 21.20 38.24
CA ASP A 592 21.59 21.94 39.08
C ASP A 592 23.06 21.71 38.67
N ARG A 593 23.32 20.76 37.75
CA ARG A 593 24.66 20.45 37.24
C ARG A 593 25.05 21.30 36.04
N PHE A 594 24.12 22.06 35.48
CA PHE A 594 24.31 22.85 34.26
C PHE A 594 24.17 24.35 34.54
N PRO A 595 24.79 25.23 33.71
CA PRO A 595 24.71 26.67 33.89
C PRO A 595 23.27 27.23 33.84
N PRO A 596 23.04 28.47 34.30
CA PRO A 596 21.75 29.14 34.12
C PRO A 596 21.43 29.38 32.64
N PHE A 597 20.15 29.39 32.30
CA PHE A 597 19.68 29.64 30.93
C PHE A 597 20.09 31.05 30.46
N ALA A 598 20.82 31.12 29.33
CA ALA A 598 21.33 32.37 28.76
C ALA A 598 20.31 33.16 27.92
N GLY A 599 19.06 32.72 27.89
CA GLY A 599 17.96 33.39 27.20
C GLY A 599 17.81 33.01 25.73
N PHE A 600 16.66 33.39 25.16
CA PHE A 600 16.41 33.31 23.72
C PHE A 600 17.00 34.51 22.99
N ARG A 601 17.57 34.28 21.80
CA ARG A 601 18.08 35.34 20.92
C ARG A 601 17.63 35.11 19.49
N GLU A 602 17.01 36.12 18.89
CA GLU A 602 16.71 36.08 17.46
C GLU A 602 17.99 36.29 16.66
N VAL A 603 18.16 35.50 15.60
CA VAL A 603 19.31 35.60 14.69
C VAL A 603 18.85 35.49 13.25
N GLU A 604 19.52 36.19 12.34
CA GLU A 604 19.28 36.02 10.91
C GLU A 604 19.79 34.66 10.44
N SER A 605 19.05 33.98 9.58
CA SER A 605 19.48 32.71 8.98
C SER A 605 20.81 32.82 8.22
N SER A 606 21.07 33.98 7.60
CA SER A 606 22.33 34.29 6.93
C SER A 606 23.55 34.20 7.87
N SER A 607 23.38 34.59 9.13
CA SER A 607 24.44 34.60 10.15
C SER A 607 24.75 33.21 10.72
N TYR A 608 23.77 32.29 10.64
CA TYR A 608 23.89 30.94 11.17
C TYR A 608 24.30 29.93 10.08
N TYR A 609 23.56 29.89 8.97
CA TYR A 609 23.76 28.91 7.89
C TYR A 609 24.60 29.45 6.71
N GLY A 610 24.92 30.75 6.72
CA GLY A 610 25.65 31.40 5.63
C GLY A 610 24.75 31.87 4.48
N LYS A 611 25.38 32.44 3.45
CA LYS A 611 24.70 32.85 2.22
C LYS A 611 24.15 31.62 1.49
N GLY A 612 23.00 31.78 0.84
CA GLY A 612 22.37 30.69 0.07
C GLY A 612 21.41 29.81 0.87
N TYR A 613 21.20 30.09 2.17
CA TYR A 613 20.13 29.46 2.95
C TYR A 613 18.74 30.00 2.57
N GLN A 614 17.74 29.14 2.76
CA GLN A 614 16.30 29.41 2.63
C GLN A 614 15.57 28.38 3.50
N ASP A 615 14.43 28.72 4.10
CA ASP A 615 13.71 27.79 4.98
C ASP A 615 12.32 27.44 4.43
N VAL A 616 11.69 26.48 5.11
CA VAL A 616 10.31 26.04 4.90
C VAL A 616 9.46 26.61 6.04
N GLU A 617 8.32 27.23 5.72
CA GLU A 617 7.43 27.82 6.73
C GLU A 617 6.72 26.75 7.57
N HIS A 618 6.10 25.76 6.93
CA HIS A 618 5.42 24.64 7.59
C HIS A 618 5.79 23.31 6.96
N ARG A 619 5.77 22.24 7.76
CA ARG A 619 6.02 20.88 7.26
C ARG A 619 5.17 19.89 8.02
N LYS A 620 4.03 19.54 7.43
CA LYS A 620 3.03 18.63 8.00
C LYS A 620 2.79 17.44 7.07
N PRO A 621 3.00 16.19 7.51
CA PRO A 621 2.79 15.03 6.65
C PRO A 621 1.29 14.71 6.48
N SER A 622 0.90 14.32 5.27
CA SER A 622 -0.18 13.34 5.12
C SER A 622 0.36 11.99 5.61
N ILE A 623 -0.39 11.29 6.46
CA ILE A 623 -0.06 9.93 6.91
C ILE A 623 -1.06 8.90 6.37
N ARG A 624 -1.77 9.25 5.29
CA ARG A 624 -2.79 8.40 4.67
C ARG A 624 -2.19 7.09 4.17
N ASN A 625 -1.02 7.12 3.52
CA ASN A 625 -0.37 5.91 3.03
C ASN A 625 0.12 5.04 4.19
N ALA A 626 0.71 5.62 5.25
CA ALA A 626 1.08 4.86 6.43
C ALA A 626 -0.14 4.15 7.09
N LYS A 627 -1.29 4.83 7.21
CA LYS A 627 -2.53 4.22 7.70
C LYS A 627 -3.04 3.11 6.78
N ARG A 628 -3.09 3.38 5.48
CA ARG A 628 -3.63 2.46 4.46
C ARG A 628 -2.79 1.19 4.30
N LEU A 629 -1.46 1.35 4.28
CA LEU A 629 -0.53 0.29 3.92
C LEU A 629 -0.03 -0.48 5.14
N LEU A 630 0.22 0.23 6.25
CA LEU A 630 0.85 -0.35 7.45
C LEU A 630 -0.13 -0.57 8.59
N ASN A 631 -1.36 -0.05 8.49
CA ASN A 631 -2.27 0.08 9.64
C ASN A 631 -1.60 0.79 10.84
N TRP A 632 -0.73 1.75 10.53
CA TRP A 632 0.07 2.46 11.53
C TRP A 632 -0.49 3.86 11.80
N GLN A 633 -0.39 4.29 13.06
CA GLN A 633 -0.65 5.65 13.51
C GLN A 633 0.35 6.00 14.63
N PRO A 634 0.87 7.23 14.67
CA PRO A 634 1.75 7.67 15.75
C PRO A 634 0.95 7.78 17.06
N LYS A 635 1.59 7.45 18.17
CA LYS A 635 0.94 7.37 19.50
C LYS A 635 1.60 8.28 20.53
N VAL A 636 2.86 8.63 20.34
CA VAL A 636 3.64 9.37 21.34
C VAL A 636 3.43 10.87 21.15
N VAL A 637 3.03 11.52 22.23
CA VAL A 637 2.84 12.98 22.31
C VAL A 637 4.19 13.70 22.45
N MET A 638 4.25 14.93 21.94
CA MET A 638 5.48 15.72 21.86
C MET A 638 6.24 15.87 23.18
N ASP A 639 5.54 16.16 24.29
CA ASP A 639 6.17 16.40 25.60
C ASP A 639 6.98 15.18 26.07
N LYS A 640 6.42 13.97 25.91
CA LYS A 640 7.12 12.73 26.27
C LYS A 640 8.40 12.56 25.44
N THR A 641 8.32 12.83 24.14
CA THR A 641 9.48 12.72 23.26
C THR A 641 10.57 13.73 23.65
N ILE A 642 10.19 14.96 24.02
CA ILE A 642 11.12 15.99 24.52
C ILE A 642 11.81 15.51 25.80
N ASP A 643 11.03 15.03 26.78
CA ASP A 643 11.54 14.56 28.07
C ASP A 643 12.53 13.39 27.88
N ASP A 644 12.15 12.36 27.14
CA ASP A 644 12.98 11.17 26.90
C ASP A 644 14.27 11.53 26.13
N THR A 645 14.18 12.45 25.17
CA THR A 645 15.35 12.92 24.40
C THR A 645 16.30 13.70 25.30
N LEU A 646 15.76 14.64 26.09
CA LEU A 646 16.55 15.48 26.98
C LEU A 646 17.26 14.65 28.04
N ASP A 647 16.54 13.77 28.73
CA ASP A 647 17.07 12.90 29.79
C ASP A 647 18.29 12.10 29.29
N PHE A 648 18.16 11.46 28.12
CA PHE A 648 19.26 10.72 27.50
C PHE A 648 20.53 11.57 27.34
N PHE A 649 20.39 12.79 26.80
CA PHE A 649 21.55 13.66 26.56
C PHE A 649 22.16 14.18 27.85
N LEU A 650 21.34 14.55 28.85
CA LEU A 650 21.87 15.04 30.13
C LEU A 650 22.60 13.94 30.90
N GLN A 651 22.07 12.70 30.90
CA GLN A 651 22.75 11.54 31.49
C GLN A 651 24.06 11.20 30.75
N SER A 652 24.09 11.33 29.42
CA SER A 652 25.30 11.07 28.62
C SER A 652 26.44 12.05 28.96
N VAL A 653 26.10 13.32 29.24
CA VAL A 653 27.08 14.32 29.69
C VAL A 653 27.60 14.00 31.09
N GLU A 654 26.72 13.59 32.02
CA GLU A 654 27.12 13.21 33.37
C GLU A 654 28.05 11.99 33.40
N SER A 655 27.78 11.01 32.55
CA SER A 655 28.51 9.73 32.52
C SER A 655 29.91 9.85 31.92
N GLY A 656 30.27 11.01 31.33
CA GLY A 656 31.51 11.21 30.57
C GLY A 656 31.46 10.64 29.15
N ASP A 657 30.36 9.98 28.77
CA ASP A 657 30.16 9.38 27.45
C ASP A 657 29.97 10.42 26.34
N ALA A 658 29.69 11.68 26.69
CA ALA A 658 29.62 12.80 25.73
C ALA A 658 31.00 13.25 25.19
N GLU A 659 32.11 12.74 25.73
CA GLU A 659 33.47 13.00 25.22
C GLU A 659 33.99 11.93 24.23
N ALA A 660 33.24 10.84 24.02
CA ALA A 660 33.48 9.83 22.98
C ALA A 660 32.66 10.13 21.71
#